data_AF-A0A179B1W7-F1
#
_entry.id   AF-A0A179B1W7-F1
#
_cell.length_a   1.000
_cell.length_b   1.000
_cell.length_c   1.000
_cell.angle_alpha   90.00
_cell.angle_beta   90.00
_cell.angle_gamma   90.00
#
_symmetry.space_group_name_H-M   'P 1'
#
loop_
_entity.id
_entity.type
_entity.pdbx_description
1 polymer ?
#
loop_
_entity_poly.entity_id
_entity_poly.type
_entity_poly.pdbx_seq_one_letter_code
_entity_poly.pdbx_strand_id
1 'polypeptide(L)'
;MTWSDVPGEEALPNLKDSGEGILQLGKGIANAGAAMQDTQVIAVGGEVEGWTGLAATAHQGQATFLQKAIQKAIDLHPKIPALLDKYVQEHAKTRSAITGLQHDWDEARTVHLRRIAELAIQLKAGLYPGDDDEYEKDRAKADEACEKTQKEAKAKYEAAVRSLNELAKSTGDSIFGLAESFAPKSRVAGEGSGSIDRNNLGVELFGGSGGVLAAQARWEDARADADKAAKVFLTKDGKLKGNISQKDLDSFNAAYGERMAKDPFFANAFAWRFGANNAIKLVSQLDGSHGAFPQETVQATRTSIGSAIILGTGGIRKGLSEEESSVWNSWNSGAKYLTSSDGTLIDESRDKYLDDLKKAGNKRWIGGANLDNAGASGYMLISGAIANSAQTHSELALGDPFLNGPHAIGRDIVKWDYENPQEANNYHSDIYTPKTTTWDPVHNMLVAMDGNPDAARTFLASNGPYEIAESGDEKRPVKYPISMTRYLVGNRHFVPLPGTTEALYVDRGKTLANLLDEVSSDKTHKESSLVARDYLQGYTDGLKRSDATFKGQDAFGYGNVELREKAGDILKEYSKDLASELKGYTGVPGAPHGNQQNGEYSLSLTKAGTTALFEGKSDFFKDIGASKSSMKTLTESLEANLESDLKDIYGRAATVSHADSANIRQDIKETCDKYQSMFSAIKGGGLASDAAQAGELDRKEATTANAMSVLVQKVGHIPVIGEVISTGYALRPSVEFNDHVKNVYQEHNADNANTSADVSTISRRMLSHVIVNNVSGWQNELNAFNNGIDDEDSRFMDRNGNWLIKIDPNTGKFEGDRLRVQQYNRFLLSWRP
;
A
#
# COMPACT_ATOMS: atom_id res chain seq x y z
N MET A 1 44.55 -68.20 -9.77
CA MET A 1 44.50 -68.60 -8.35
C MET A 1 44.16 -70.07 -8.40
N THR A 2 45.10 -70.99 -8.19
CA THR A 2 44.93 -72.39 -8.63
C THR A 2 43.64 -73.05 -8.13
N TRP A 3 43.11 -72.67 -6.96
CA TRP A 3 41.70 -72.77 -6.50
C TRP A 3 41.67 -72.29 -5.02
N SER A 4 40.51 -72.20 -4.38
CA SER A 4 40.36 -71.79 -2.97
C SER A 4 39.91 -72.95 -2.09
N ASP A 5 40.57 -73.15 -0.96
CA ASP A 5 40.22 -74.18 0.03
C ASP A 5 39.28 -73.66 1.15
N VAL A 6 38.82 -72.42 1.01
CA VAL A 6 37.86 -71.80 1.93
C VAL A 6 36.45 -72.37 1.69
N PRO A 7 35.66 -72.67 2.74
CA PRO A 7 34.27 -73.11 2.60
C PRO A 7 33.41 -72.13 1.80
N GLY A 8 32.42 -72.64 1.07
CA GLY A 8 31.52 -71.86 0.23
C GLY A 8 30.81 -70.74 1.00
N GLU A 9 30.40 -70.98 2.24
CA GLU A 9 29.74 -69.98 3.09
C GLU A 9 30.60 -68.75 3.40
N GLU A 10 31.92 -68.92 3.49
CA GLU A 10 32.87 -67.82 3.72
C GLU A 10 33.33 -67.20 2.39
N ALA A 11 33.50 -68.01 1.35
CA ALA A 11 33.90 -67.53 0.02
C ALA A 11 32.79 -66.74 -0.69
N LEU A 12 31.53 -67.10 -0.48
CA LEU A 12 30.33 -66.51 -1.07
C LEU A 12 29.32 -66.17 0.05
N PRO A 13 29.54 -65.11 0.85
CA PRO A 13 28.69 -64.79 2.00
C PRO A 13 27.21 -64.61 1.62
N ASN A 14 26.30 -65.20 2.40
CA ASN A 14 24.88 -65.11 2.12
C ASN A 14 24.26 -63.82 2.67
N LEU A 15 23.11 -63.42 2.12
CA LEU A 15 22.35 -62.25 2.52
C LEU A 15 21.65 -62.46 3.87
N LYS A 16 21.59 -61.40 4.69
CA LYS A 16 20.82 -61.41 5.94
C LYS A 16 19.33 -61.55 5.65
N ASP A 17 18.65 -62.43 6.37
CA ASP A 17 17.19 -62.53 6.27
C ASP A 17 16.52 -61.24 6.76
N SER A 18 15.98 -60.48 5.82
CA SER A 18 15.35 -59.18 6.08
C SER A 18 13.90 -59.13 5.59
N GLY A 19 13.36 -60.24 5.08
CA GLY A 19 12.06 -60.28 4.41
C GLY A 19 10.91 -59.84 5.32
N GLU A 20 10.83 -60.41 6.52
CA GLU A 20 9.75 -60.10 7.48
C GLU A 20 9.75 -58.61 7.86
N GLY A 21 10.91 -58.02 8.13
CA GLY A 21 11.01 -56.59 8.47
C GLY A 21 10.54 -55.67 7.35
N ILE A 22 10.86 -56.01 6.10
CA ILE A 22 10.43 -55.25 4.92
C ILE A 22 8.91 -55.39 4.69
N LEU A 23 8.36 -56.59 4.86
CA LEU A 23 6.91 -56.82 4.76
C LEU A 23 6.15 -56.11 5.88
N GLN A 24 6.70 -56.04 7.10
CA GLN A 24 6.11 -55.28 8.21
C GLN A 24 6.08 -53.78 7.91
N LEU A 25 7.14 -53.22 7.31
CA LEU A 25 7.13 -51.83 6.84
C LEU A 25 6.02 -51.60 5.81
N GLY A 26 5.88 -52.49 4.82
CA GLY A 26 4.79 -52.44 3.84
C GLY A 26 3.41 -52.46 4.49
N LYS A 27 3.17 -53.40 5.41
CA LYS A 27 1.92 -53.48 6.19
C LYS A 27 1.65 -52.21 6.99
N GLY A 28 2.66 -51.64 7.64
CA GLY A 28 2.53 -50.39 8.39
C GLY A 28 2.07 -49.23 7.51
N ILE A 29 2.65 -49.10 6.31
CA ILE A 29 2.26 -48.08 5.33
C ILE A 29 0.83 -48.33 4.81
N ALA A 30 0.49 -49.56 4.48
CA ALA A 30 -0.88 -49.90 4.05
C ALA A 30 -1.92 -49.57 5.12
N ASN A 31 -1.64 -49.91 6.38
CA ASN A 31 -2.51 -49.62 7.53
C ASN A 31 -2.68 -48.11 7.74
N ALA A 32 -1.64 -47.30 7.55
CA ALA A 32 -1.76 -45.84 7.60
C ALA A 32 -2.71 -45.31 6.53
N GLY A 33 -2.62 -45.82 5.29
CA GLY A 33 -3.55 -45.48 4.22
C GLY A 33 -4.99 -45.90 4.51
N ALA A 34 -5.20 -47.09 5.07
CA ALA A 34 -6.52 -47.56 5.49
C ALA A 34 -7.11 -46.69 6.61
N ALA A 35 -6.31 -46.34 7.63
CA ALA A 35 -6.76 -45.46 8.71
C ALA A 35 -7.17 -44.06 8.21
N MET A 36 -6.58 -43.56 7.11
CA MET A 36 -7.02 -42.32 6.48
C MET A 36 -8.41 -42.44 5.83
N GLN A 37 -8.77 -43.61 5.29
CA GLN A 37 -10.11 -43.87 4.72
C GLN A 37 -11.21 -43.78 5.79
N ASP A 38 -10.89 -44.15 7.03
CA ASP A 38 -11.83 -44.14 8.15
C ASP A 38 -12.04 -42.74 8.76
N THR A 39 -11.33 -41.71 8.25
CA THR A 39 -11.51 -40.34 8.75
C THR A 39 -12.88 -39.78 8.37
N GLN A 40 -13.47 -38.97 9.26
CA GLN A 40 -14.80 -38.36 9.04
C GLN A 40 -14.85 -37.53 7.75
N VAL A 41 -13.75 -36.88 7.38
CA VAL A 41 -13.67 -36.07 6.14
C VAL A 41 -13.84 -36.93 4.89
N ILE A 42 -13.30 -38.16 4.88
CA ILE A 42 -13.50 -39.10 3.77
C ILE A 42 -14.89 -39.74 3.83
N ALA A 43 -15.32 -40.17 5.02
CA ALA A 43 -16.56 -40.95 5.19
C ALA A 43 -17.85 -40.13 5.06
N VAL A 44 -17.84 -38.88 5.51
CA VAL A 44 -19.04 -38.01 5.57
C VAL A 44 -18.95 -36.87 4.54
N GLY A 45 -17.75 -36.48 4.13
CA GLY A 45 -17.54 -35.36 3.21
C GLY A 45 -17.80 -34.00 3.85
N GLY A 46 -18.25 -33.04 3.04
CA GLY A 46 -18.51 -31.66 3.45
C GLY A 46 -19.98 -31.29 3.64
N GLU A 47 -20.91 -32.23 3.43
CA GLU A 47 -22.34 -31.98 3.58
C GLU A 47 -22.77 -32.24 5.03
N VAL A 48 -23.42 -31.25 5.63
CA VAL A 48 -24.02 -31.36 6.96
C VAL A 48 -25.53 -31.23 6.81
N GLU A 49 -26.24 -32.27 7.19
CA GLU A 49 -27.70 -32.34 7.04
C GLU A 49 -28.40 -31.15 7.73
N GLY A 50 -29.30 -30.49 7.00
CA GLY A 50 -30.05 -29.33 7.50
C GLY A 50 -29.27 -28.00 7.53
N TRP A 51 -27.98 -27.98 7.19
CA TRP A 51 -27.20 -26.74 7.11
C TRP A 51 -27.19 -26.19 5.68
N THR A 52 -27.85 -25.04 5.47
CA THR A 52 -27.95 -24.38 4.15
C THR A 52 -27.48 -22.93 4.20
N GLY A 53 -27.11 -22.36 3.05
CA GLY A 53 -26.67 -20.97 2.90
C GLY A 53 -25.16 -20.81 2.69
N LEU A 54 -24.67 -19.57 2.59
CA LEU A 54 -23.28 -19.26 2.21
C LEU A 54 -22.23 -19.90 3.13
N ALA A 55 -22.51 -20.00 4.44
CA ALA A 55 -21.61 -20.63 5.40
C ALA A 55 -21.51 -22.15 5.17
N ALA A 56 -22.62 -22.81 4.86
CA ALA A 56 -22.64 -24.24 4.52
C ALA A 56 -21.87 -24.50 3.22
N THR A 57 -22.05 -23.66 2.20
CA THR A 57 -21.29 -23.75 0.93
C THR A 57 -19.79 -23.55 1.15
N ALA A 58 -19.38 -22.59 1.98
CA ALA A 58 -17.97 -22.36 2.30
C ALA A 58 -17.36 -23.56 3.04
N HIS A 59 -18.08 -24.14 4.02
CA HIS A 59 -17.64 -25.34 4.72
C HIS A 59 -17.50 -26.53 3.76
N GLN A 60 -18.53 -26.80 2.95
CA GLN A 60 -18.53 -27.89 1.99
C GLN A 60 -17.35 -27.76 1.01
N GLY A 61 -17.07 -26.54 0.53
CA GLY A 61 -15.91 -26.26 -0.32
C GLY A 61 -14.58 -26.61 0.34
N GLN A 62 -14.36 -26.18 1.59
CA GLN A 62 -13.13 -26.47 2.35
C GLN A 62 -12.99 -27.97 2.68
N ALA A 63 -14.08 -28.62 3.09
CA ALA A 63 -14.09 -30.06 3.38
C ALA A 63 -13.82 -30.90 2.12
N THR A 64 -14.42 -30.55 0.99
CA THR A 64 -14.17 -31.21 -0.31
C THR A 64 -12.71 -31.08 -0.73
N PHE A 65 -12.10 -29.92 -0.49
CA PHE A 65 -10.68 -29.71 -0.78
C PHE A 65 -9.79 -30.62 0.09
N LEU A 66 -10.06 -30.66 1.41
CA LEU A 66 -9.35 -31.56 2.34
C LEU A 66 -9.55 -33.04 1.95
N GLN A 67 -10.76 -33.42 1.57
CA GLN A 67 -11.09 -34.78 1.11
C GLN A 67 -10.24 -35.18 -0.10
N LYS A 68 -10.10 -34.30 -1.10
CA LYS A 68 -9.25 -34.54 -2.29
C LYS A 68 -7.77 -34.73 -1.92
N ALA A 69 -7.26 -33.93 -0.99
CA ALA A 69 -5.87 -34.04 -0.55
C ALA A 69 -5.62 -35.38 0.18
N ILE A 70 -6.53 -35.77 1.08
CA ILE A 70 -6.45 -37.05 1.80
C ILE A 70 -6.61 -38.23 0.82
N GLN A 71 -7.53 -38.14 -0.14
CA GLN A 71 -7.74 -39.18 -1.14
C GLN A 71 -6.49 -39.43 -1.99
N LYS A 72 -5.78 -38.36 -2.40
CA LYS A 72 -4.51 -38.50 -3.11
C LYS A 72 -3.47 -39.26 -2.29
N ALA A 73 -3.43 -39.06 -0.96
CA ALA A 73 -2.56 -39.83 -0.08
C ALA A 73 -3.00 -41.30 -0.07
N ILE A 74 -4.29 -41.56 0.17
CA ILE A 74 -4.89 -42.91 0.19
C ILE A 74 -4.55 -43.69 -1.08
N ASP A 75 -4.64 -43.07 -2.26
CA ASP A 75 -4.39 -43.72 -3.56
C ASP A 75 -2.92 -44.11 -3.78
N LEU A 76 -1.99 -43.52 -3.04
CA LEU A 76 -0.55 -43.81 -3.14
C LEU A 76 -0.10 -44.92 -2.19
N HIS A 77 -0.69 -45.02 -0.99
CA HIS A 77 -0.25 -45.97 0.04
C HIS A 77 -0.24 -47.44 -0.42
N PRO A 78 -1.25 -47.97 -1.15
CA PRO A 78 -1.24 -49.36 -1.63
C PRO A 78 -0.13 -49.69 -2.62
N LYS A 79 0.47 -48.69 -3.28
CA LYS A 79 1.53 -48.91 -4.29
C LYS A 79 2.87 -49.27 -3.66
N ILE A 80 3.14 -48.82 -2.43
CA ILE A 80 4.41 -49.04 -1.73
C ILE A 80 4.59 -50.51 -1.30
N PRO A 81 3.61 -51.17 -0.65
CA PRO A 81 3.70 -52.60 -0.32
C PRO A 81 4.00 -53.46 -1.55
N ALA A 82 3.37 -53.21 -2.70
CA ALA A 82 3.61 -53.97 -3.91
C ALA A 82 5.08 -53.89 -4.41
N LEU A 83 5.72 -52.72 -4.26
CA LEU A 83 7.14 -52.53 -4.58
C LEU A 83 8.04 -53.30 -3.60
N LEU A 84 7.71 -53.24 -2.30
CA LEU A 84 8.44 -53.95 -1.25
C LEU A 84 8.29 -55.47 -1.36
N ASP A 85 7.09 -55.98 -1.65
CA ASP A 85 6.81 -57.40 -1.85
C ASP A 85 7.63 -57.96 -3.01
N LYS A 86 7.72 -57.22 -4.13
CA LYS A 86 8.56 -57.60 -5.28
C LYS A 86 10.03 -57.70 -4.89
N TYR A 87 10.54 -56.74 -4.13
CA TYR A 87 11.92 -56.78 -3.64
C TYR A 87 12.17 -57.96 -2.69
N VAL A 88 11.24 -58.23 -1.76
CA VAL A 88 11.32 -59.36 -0.83
C VAL A 88 11.36 -60.70 -1.56
N GLN A 89 10.52 -60.88 -2.60
CA GLN A 89 10.52 -62.09 -3.42
C GLN A 89 11.87 -62.31 -4.13
N GLU A 90 12.44 -61.28 -4.75
CA GLU A 90 13.74 -61.38 -5.42
C GLU A 90 14.91 -61.54 -4.44
N HIS A 91 14.83 -60.90 -3.27
CA HIS A 91 15.78 -61.10 -2.18
C HIS A 91 15.81 -62.56 -1.71
N ALA A 92 14.63 -63.17 -1.50
CA ALA A 92 14.52 -64.58 -1.12
C ALA A 92 15.09 -65.51 -2.21
N LYS A 93 14.76 -65.27 -3.49
CA LYS A 93 15.30 -66.03 -4.63
C LYS A 93 16.82 -65.94 -4.70
N THR A 94 17.38 -64.73 -4.54
CA THR A 94 18.83 -64.51 -4.57
C THR A 94 19.52 -65.23 -3.42
N ARG A 95 18.95 -65.20 -2.22
CA ARG A 95 19.48 -65.93 -1.05
C ARG A 95 19.52 -67.45 -1.29
N SER A 96 18.44 -68.02 -1.85
CA SER A 96 18.39 -69.43 -2.23
C SER A 96 19.40 -69.75 -3.33
N ALA A 97 19.55 -68.88 -4.34
CA ALA A 97 20.54 -69.05 -5.40
C ALA A 97 21.98 -69.03 -4.87
N ILE A 98 22.30 -68.12 -3.94
CA ILE A 98 23.63 -68.07 -3.28
C ILE A 98 23.90 -69.37 -2.52
N THR A 99 22.90 -69.92 -1.84
CA THR A 99 23.04 -71.21 -1.14
C THR A 99 23.39 -72.34 -2.11
N GLY A 100 22.77 -72.36 -3.30
CA GLY A 100 23.14 -73.29 -4.37
C GLY A 100 24.58 -73.09 -4.86
N LEU A 101 25.01 -71.84 -5.04
CA LEU A 101 26.39 -71.52 -5.43
C LEU A 101 27.42 -71.89 -4.36
N GLN A 102 27.07 -71.78 -3.08
CA GLN A 102 27.89 -72.25 -1.96
C GLN A 102 28.06 -73.78 -2.01
N HIS A 103 26.99 -74.52 -2.30
CA HIS A 103 27.05 -75.96 -2.50
C HIS A 103 27.93 -76.33 -3.71
N ASP A 104 27.73 -75.69 -4.87
CA ASP A 104 28.56 -75.92 -6.06
C ASP A 104 30.06 -75.66 -5.78
N TRP A 105 30.35 -74.63 -4.98
CA TRP A 105 31.70 -74.30 -4.54
C TRP A 105 32.32 -75.40 -3.65
N ASP A 106 31.57 -75.87 -2.65
CA ASP A 106 32.03 -76.92 -1.72
C ASP A 106 32.11 -78.30 -2.39
N GLU A 107 31.23 -78.59 -3.35
CA GLU A 107 31.29 -79.80 -4.16
C GLU A 107 32.52 -79.80 -5.06
N ALA A 108 32.82 -78.68 -5.73
CA ALA A 108 34.04 -78.53 -6.53
C ALA A 108 35.31 -78.75 -5.68
N ARG A 109 35.33 -78.21 -4.46
CA ARG A 109 36.40 -78.42 -3.48
C ARG A 109 36.50 -79.91 -3.07
N THR A 110 35.38 -80.56 -2.79
CA THR A 110 35.34 -81.97 -2.39
C THR A 110 35.82 -82.91 -3.50
N VAL A 111 35.35 -82.69 -4.74
CA VAL A 111 35.77 -83.44 -5.92
C VAL A 111 37.27 -83.28 -6.15
N HIS A 112 37.78 -82.05 -6.01
CA HIS A 112 39.20 -81.76 -6.11
C HIS A 112 40.02 -82.54 -5.07
N LEU A 113 39.68 -82.42 -3.78
CA LEU A 113 40.39 -83.11 -2.69
C LEU A 113 40.38 -84.63 -2.85
N ARG A 114 39.25 -85.20 -3.29
CA ARG A 114 39.15 -86.63 -3.61
C ARG A 114 40.11 -87.02 -4.73
N ARG A 115 40.14 -86.23 -5.82
CA ARG A 115 41.01 -86.49 -6.97
C ARG A 115 42.49 -86.42 -6.59
N ILE A 116 42.90 -85.42 -5.80
CA ILE A 116 44.27 -85.31 -5.31
C ILE A 116 44.64 -86.49 -4.39
N ALA A 117 43.74 -86.93 -3.52
CA ALA A 117 43.96 -88.09 -2.67
C ALA A 117 44.10 -89.39 -3.47
N GLU A 118 43.25 -89.62 -4.46
CA GLU A 118 43.33 -90.77 -5.38
C GLU A 118 44.67 -90.80 -6.12
N LEU A 119 45.08 -89.67 -6.69
CA LEU A 119 46.37 -89.50 -7.36
C LEU A 119 47.53 -89.83 -6.40
N ALA A 120 47.51 -89.29 -5.18
CA ALA A 120 48.56 -89.53 -4.19
C ALA A 120 48.64 -91.00 -3.71
N ILE A 121 47.51 -91.69 -3.62
CA ILE A 121 47.45 -93.13 -3.28
C ILE A 121 48.05 -93.96 -4.43
N GLN A 122 47.68 -93.67 -5.67
CA GLN A 122 48.22 -94.37 -6.85
C GLN A 122 49.74 -94.21 -6.94
N LEU A 123 50.26 -93.01 -6.69
CA LEU A 123 51.70 -92.74 -6.68
C LEU A 123 52.43 -93.53 -5.57
N LYS A 124 51.93 -93.49 -4.32
CA LYS A 124 52.53 -94.24 -3.20
C LYS A 124 52.53 -95.76 -3.41
N ALA A 125 51.53 -96.29 -4.09
CA ALA A 125 51.41 -97.72 -4.37
C ALA A 125 52.24 -98.19 -5.57
N GLY A 126 52.90 -97.27 -6.30
CA GLY A 126 53.59 -97.58 -7.56
C GLY A 126 52.65 -97.97 -8.70
N LEU A 127 51.37 -97.59 -8.61
CA LEU A 127 50.29 -97.94 -9.53
C LEU A 127 49.86 -96.76 -10.42
N TYR A 128 50.52 -95.62 -10.30
CA TYR A 128 50.25 -94.48 -11.17
C TYR A 128 50.74 -94.80 -12.60
N PRO A 129 49.90 -94.63 -13.63
CA PRO A 129 50.21 -95.09 -14.98
C PRO A 129 51.21 -94.21 -15.76
N GLY A 130 51.70 -93.10 -15.19
CA GLY A 130 52.57 -92.11 -15.84
C GLY A 130 53.84 -91.77 -15.06
N ASP A 131 54.66 -90.87 -15.61
CA ASP A 131 55.86 -90.32 -14.94
C ASP A 131 55.53 -89.15 -13.98
N ASP A 132 56.54 -88.63 -13.29
CA ASP A 132 56.38 -87.51 -12.34
C ASP A 132 55.80 -86.24 -13.02
N ASP A 133 56.16 -85.99 -14.29
CA ASP A 133 55.65 -84.85 -15.07
C ASP A 133 54.17 -85.04 -15.42
N GLU A 134 53.74 -86.25 -15.76
CA GLU A 134 52.35 -86.61 -16.02
C GLU A 134 51.49 -86.56 -14.74
N TYR A 135 52.06 -86.91 -13.59
CA TYR A 135 51.40 -86.77 -12.29
C TYR A 135 51.12 -85.30 -11.94
N GLU A 136 52.10 -84.41 -12.12
CA GLU A 136 51.88 -82.98 -11.88
C GLU A 136 50.90 -82.36 -12.89
N LYS A 137 50.89 -82.83 -14.15
CA LYS A 137 49.86 -82.40 -15.13
C LYS A 137 48.46 -82.80 -14.71
N ASP A 138 48.26 -84.00 -14.18
CA ASP A 138 46.94 -84.44 -13.73
C ASP A 138 46.50 -83.77 -12.43
N ARG A 139 47.43 -83.41 -11.53
CA ARG A 139 47.16 -82.51 -10.40
C ARG A 139 46.76 -81.12 -10.87
N ALA A 140 47.50 -80.54 -11.82
CA ALA A 140 47.19 -79.23 -12.39
C ALA A 140 45.81 -79.22 -13.08
N LYS A 141 45.41 -80.30 -13.78
CA LYS A 141 44.05 -80.42 -14.33
C LYS A 141 42.97 -80.44 -13.25
N ALA A 142 43.23 -81.10 -12.11
CA ALA A 142 42.31 -81.11 -10.98
C ALA A 142 42.20 -79.72 -10.34
N ASP A 143 43.32 -78.99 -10.22
CA ASP A 143 43.35 -77.60 -9.79
C ASP A 143 42.52 -76.72 -10.74
N GLU A 144 42.82 -76.76 -12.04
CA GLU A 144 42.14 -75.98 -13.08
C GLU A 144 40.63 -76.24 -13.13
N ALA A 145 40.20 -77.50 -12.97
CA ALA A 145 38.78 -77.84 -12.93
C ALA A 145 38.06 -77.25 -11.71
N CYS A 146 38.73 -77.25 -10.55
CA CYS A 146 38.21 -76.62 -9.33
C CYS A 146 38.16 -75.10 -9.47
N GLU A 147 39.25 -74.47 -9.91
CA GLU A 147 39.33 -73.01 -10.15
C GLU A 147 38.27 -72.56 -11.15
N LYS A 148 38.05 -73.31 -12.23
CA LYS A 148 37.03 -72.98 -13.23
C LYS A 148 35.65 -72.95 -12.60
N THR A 149 35.26 -73.99 -11.88
CA THR A 149 33.94 -74.09 -11.25
C THR A 149 33.75 -73.00 -10.19
N GLN A 150 34.76 -72.76 -9.35
CA GLN A 150 34.75 -71.70 -8.34
C GLN A 150 34.67 -70.29 -8.97
N LYS A 151 35.40 -70.02 -10.07
CA LYS A 151 35.29 -68.77 -10.81
C LYS A 151 33.89 -68.56 -11.39
N GLU A 152 33.30 -69.60 -11.96
CA GLU A 152 31.93 -69.55 -12.50
C GLU A 152 30.91 -69.29 -11.38
N ALA A 153 31.04 -69.97 -10.23
CA ALA A 153 30.18 -69.75 -9.07
C ALA A 153 30.31 -68.32 -8.52
N LYS A 154 31.55 -67.81 -8.40
CA LYS A 154 31.81 -66.42 -7.97
C LYS A 154 31.25 -65.39 -8.94
N ALA A 155 31.41 -65.59 -10.26
CA ALA A 155 30.84 -64.68 -11.26
C ALA A 155 29.30 -64.64 -11.19
N LYS A 156 28.65 -65.80 -11.01
CA LYS A 156 27.19 -65.88 -10.80
C LYS A 156 26.76 -65.20 -9.51
N TYR A 157 27.51 -65.37 -8.42
CA TYR A 157 27.27 -64.71 -7.14
C TYR A 157 27.35 -63.17 -7.28
N GLU A 158 28.42 -62.65 -7.86
CA GLU A 158 28.61 -61.20 -8.05
C GLU A 158 27.51 -60.60 -8.94
N ALA A 159 27.09 -61.32 -9.98
CA ALA A 159 25.98 -60.91 -10.84
C ALA A 159 24.63 -60.89 -10.10
N ALA A 160 24.38 -61.87 -9.24
CA ALA A 160 23.16 -61.96 -8.45
C ALA A 160 23.07 -60.82 -7.42
N VAL A 161 24.16 -60.56 -6.69
CA VAL A 161 24.24 -59.46 -5.72
C VAL A 161 24.10 -58.10 -6.41
N ARG A 162 24.76 -57.90 -7.56
CA ARG A 162 24.64 -56.65 -8.34
C ARG A 162 23.21 -56.40 -8.80
N SER A 163 22.56 -57.42 -9.37
CA SER A 163 21.16 -57.34 -9.83
C SER A 163 20.21 -56.99 -8.68
N LEU A 164 20.39 -57.61 -7.51
CA LEU A 164 19.58 -57.31 -6.33
C LEU A 164 19.81 -55.88 -5.81
N ASN A 165 21.05 -55.38 -5.84
CA ASN A 165 21.37 -54.01 -5.45
C ASN A 165 20.75 -52.97 -6.42
N GLU A 166 20.77 -53.24 -7.72
CA GLU A 166 20.09 -52.40 -8.72
C GLU A 166 18.57 -52.39 -8.51
N LEU A 167 17.97 -53.54 -8.20
CA LEU A 167 16.55 -53.62 -7.85
C LEU A 167 16.24 -52.87 -6.55
N ALA A 168 17.09 -52.95 -5.53
CA ALA A 168 16.93 -52.21 -4.28
C ALA A 168 16.91 -50.70 -4.56
N LYS A 169 17.86 -50.21 -5.36
CA LYS A 169 17.92 -48.80 -5.78
C LYS A 169 16.67 -48.39 -6.55
N SER A 170 16.27 -49.17 -7.57
CA SER A 170 15.06 -48.88 -8.36
C SER A 170 13.78 -48.89 -7.52
N THR A 171 13.69 -49.80 -6.54
CA THR A 171 12.58 -49.86 -5.58
C THR A 171 12.56 -48.61 -4.70
N GLY A 172 13.71 -48.21 -4.17
CA GLY A 172 13.89 -46.97 -3.41
C GLY A 172 13.50 -45.73 -4.20
N ASP A 173 14.00 -45.60 -5.43
CA ASP A 173 13.70 -44.49 -6.34
C ASP A 173 12.19 -44.43 -6.66
N SER A 174 11.54 -45.58 -6.82
CA SER A 174 10.09 -45.66 -7.09
C SER A 174 9.26 -45.24 -5.88
N ILE A 175 9.60 -45.71 -4.68
CA ILE A 175 8.95 -45.28 -3.43
C ILE A 175 9.14 -43.78 -3.21
N PHE A 176 10.35 -43.30 -3.48
CA PHE A 176 10.68 -41.88 -3.37
C PHE A 176 9.90 -41.02 -4.38
N GLY A 177 9.77 -41.47 -5.63
CA GLY A 177 8.94 -40.80 -6.64
C GLY A 177 7.45 -40.75 -6.28
N LEU A 178 6.92 -41.79 -5.61
CA LEU A 178 5.54 -41.75 -5.07
C LEU A 178 5.41 -40.67 -3.99
N ALA A 179 6.38 -40.55 -3.08
CA ALA A 179 6.36 -39.52 -2.05
C ALA A 179 6.46 -38.10 -2.65
N GLU A 180 7.36 -37.87 -3.61
CA GLU A 180 7.49 -36.57 -4.31
C GLU A 180 6.22 -36.21 -5.09
N SER A 181 5.50 -37.19 -5.64
CA SER A 181 4.22 -36.94 -6.33
C SER A 181 3.12 -36.41 -5.41
N PHE A 182 3.21 -36.71 -4.10
CA PHE A 182 2.30 -36.21 -3.08
C PHE A 182 2.73 -34.83 -2.57
N ALA A 183 4.03 -34.67 -2.29
CA ALA A 183 4.62 -33.47 -1.70
C ALA A 183 5.89 -33.06 -2.47
N PRO A 184 5.77 -32.12 -3.44
CA PRO A 184 6.93 -31.61 -4.16
C PRO A 184 7.92 -30.90 -3.21
N LYS A 185 9.23 -31.05 -3.44
CA LYS A 185 10.29 -30.41 -2.63
C LYS A 185 10.35 -28.87 -2.70
N SER A 186 9.44 -28.22 -3.44
CA SER A 186 9.57 -26.84 -3.94
C SER A 186 9.61 -25.72 -2.89
N ARG A 187 9.51 -26.01 -1.57
CA ARG A 187 9.57 -24.98 -0.51
C ARG A 187 10.68 -25.14 0.53
N VAL A 188 11.71 -25.95 0.29
CA VAL A 188 12.91 -25.91 1.15
C VAL A 188 13.78 -24.70 0.74
N ALA A 189 13.58 -23.56 1.40
CA ALA A 189 14.52 -22.45 1.30
C ALA A 189 15.85 -22.87 1.94
N GLY A 190 16.90 -22.99 1.12
CA GLY A 190 18.25 -23.33 1.56
C GLY A 190 18.47 -24.82 1.79
N GLU A 191 19.31 -25.42 0.93
CA GLU A 191 19.81 -26.80 0.96
C GLU A 191 18.82 -27.89 0.52
N GLY A 192 19.05 -28.41 -0.70
CA GLY A 192 18.28 -29.47 -1.37
C GLY A 192 18.37 -30.87 -0.75
N SER A 193 18.49 -30.96 0.58
CA SER A 193 18.49 -32.23 1.34
C SER A 193 17.74 -32.18 2.68
N GLY A 194 17.04 -31.08 3.01
CA GLY A 194 16.27 -30.96 4.24
C GLY A 194 15.08 -31.93 4.34
N SER A 195 14.72 -32.33 5.57
CA SER A 195 13.48 -33.06 5.86
C SER A 195 12.25 -32.24 5.44
N ILE A 196 11.20 -32.88 4.94
CA ILE A 196 9.92 -32.23 4.66
C ILE A 196 9.38 -31.64 5.97
N ASP A 197 9.34 -30.30 6.06
CA ASP A 197 8.72 -29.59 7.18
C ASP A 197 7.20 -29.72 7.09
N ARG A 198 6.55 -30.04 8.21
CA ARG A 198 5.10 -30.23 8.30
C ARG A 198 4.34 -28.95 7.90
N ASN A 199 4.89 -27.78 8.22
CA ASN A 199 4.27 -26.51 7.89
C ASN A 199 4.33 -26.22 6.38
N ASN A 200 5.50 -26.40 5.78
CA ASN A 200 5.67 -26.33 4.32
C ASN A 200 4.73 -27.28 3.59
N LEU A 201 4.64 -28.53 4.07
CA LEU A 201 3.70 -29.52 3.53
C LEU A 201 2.24 -29.05 3.69
N GLY A 202 1.90 -28.46 4.84
CA GLY A 202 0.59 -27.87 5.07
C GLY A 202 0.25 -26.76 4.08
N VAL A 203 1.19 -25.86 3.77
CA VAL A 203 0.97 -24.80 2.78
C VAL A 203 0.90 -25.35 1.35
N GLU A 204 1.70 -26.37 1.02
CA GLU A 204 1.63 -27.01 -0.30
C GLU A 204 0.30 -27.73 -0.51
N LEU A 205 -0.17 -28.44 0.52
CA LEU A 205 -1.42 -29.16 0.46
C LEU A 205 -2.63 -28.24 0.54
N PHE A 206 -2.59 -27.21 1.39
CA PHE A 206 -3.78 -26.43 1.78
C PHE A 206 -3.70 -24.93 1.47
N GLY A 207 -2.52 -24.38 1.23
CA GLY A 207 -2.31 -22.94 1.03
C GLY A 207 -2.87 -22.37 -0.28
N GLY A 208 -3.25 -23.23 -1.22
CA GLY A 208 -3.87 -22.85 -2.51
C GLY A 208 -5.40 -22.84 -2.51
N SER A 209 -6.08 -23.33 -1.46
CA SER A 209 -7.55 -23.49 -1.46
C SER A 209 -8.33 -22.20 -1.22
N GLY A 210 -7.65 -21.11 -0.83
CA GLY A 210 -8.29 -19.94 -0.21
C GLY A 210 -9.00 -20.29 1.11
N GLY A 211 -9.53 -19.28 1.80
CA GLY A 211 -10.32 -19.44 3.03
C GLY A 211 -9.50 -19.82 4.29
N VAL A 212 -10.21 -20.28 5.33
CA VAL A 212 -9.65 -20.43 6.69
C VAL A 212 -8.56 -21.51 6.77
N LEU A 213 -8.68 -22.63 6.05
CA LEU A 213 -7.66 -23.70 6.07
C LEU A 213 -6.35 -23.21 5.44
N ALA A 214 -6.44 -22.54 4.29
CA ALA A 214 -5.28 -21.93 3.63
C ALA A 214 -4.63 -20.86 4.52
N ALA A 215 -5.45 -20.02 5.17
CA ALA A 215 -4.98 -19.00 6.10
C ALA A 215 -4.26 -19.62 7.31
N GLN A 216 -4.84 -20.67 7.93
CA GLN A 216 -4.23 -21.36 9.06
C GLN A 216 -2.90 -22.01 8.67
N ALA A 217 -2.84 -22.71 7.54
CA ALA A 217 -1.61 -23.35 7.07
C ALA A 217 -0.50 -22.33 6.82
N ARG A 218 -0.82 -21.22 6.14
CA ARG A 218 0.12 -20.10 5.92
C ARG A 218 0.54 -19.42 7.21
N TRP A 219 -0.35 -19.31 8.18
CA TRP A 219 -0.07 -18.73 9.49
C TRP A 219 0.87 -19.59 10.33
N GLU A 220 0.64 -20.91 10.40
CA GLU A 220 1.53 -21.87 11.08
C GLU A 220 2.96 -21.79 10.53
N ASP A 221 3.08 -21.77 9.20
CA ASP A 221 4.35 -21.62 8.48
C ASP A 221 5.03 -20.28 8.78
N ALA A 222 4.29 -19.18 8.61
CA ALA A 222 4.76 -17.83 8.91
C ALA A 222 5.23 -17.67 10.37
N ARG A 223 4.55 -18.28 11.35
CA ARG A 223 4.96 -18.26 12.75
C ARG A 223 6.26 -19.00 12.99
N ALA A 224 6.44 -20.16 12.37
CA ALA A 224 7.67 -20.94 12.49
C ALA A 224 8.87 -20.15 11.93
N ASP A 225 8.69 -19.51 10.78
CA ASP A 225 9.73 -18.67 10.18
C ASP A 225 9.96 -17.37 10.93
N ALA A 226 8.91 -16.75 11.47
CA ALA A 226 9.03 -15.57 12.31
C ALA A 226 9.85 -15.85 13.59
N ASP A 227 9.70 -17.03 14.19
CA ASP A 227 10.52 -17.44 15.33
C ASP A 227 12.00 -17.65 14.94
N LYS A 228 12.28 -18.24 13.78
CA LYS A 228 13.65 -18.33 13.23
C LYS A 228 14.25 -16.95 12.99
N ALA A 229 13.50 -16.05 12.36
CA ALA A 229 13.89 -14.68 12.08
C ALA A 229 14.17 -13.89 13.38
N ALA A 230 13.30 -13.99 14.38
CA ALA A 230 13.48 -13.34 15.67
C ALA A 230 14.74 -13.85 16.42
N LYS A 231 15.02 -15.16 16.36
CA LYS A 231 16.22 -15.77 17.00
C LYS A 231 17.55 -15.24 16.45
N VAL A 232 17.57 -14.63 15.26
CA VAL A 232 18.76 -13.93 14.76
C VAL A 232 19.18 -12.80 15.69
N PHE A 233 18.22 -12.10 16.32
CA PHE A 233 18.50 -10.97 17.20
C PHE A 233 18.18 -11.22 18.68
N LEU A 234 17.46 -12.30 19.01
CA LEU A 234 17.04 -12.60 20.37
C LEU A 234 17.94 -13.64 21.07
N THR A 235 18.05 -13.48 22.38
CA THR A 235 18.57 -14.45 23.34
C THR A 235 17.52 -15.52 23.65
N LYS A 236 17.91 -16.60 24.35
CA LYS A 236 16.99 -17.70 24.71
C LYS A 236 15.82 -17.24 25.59
N ASP A 237 15.99 -16.20 26.39
CA ASP A 237 14.96 -15.57 27.22
C ASP A 237 14.14 -14.51 26.46
N GLY A 238 14.28 -14.41 25.13
CA GLY A 238 13.45 -13.55 24.29
C GLY A 238 13.83 -12.06 24.32
N LYS A 239 14.98 -11.71 24.90
CA LYS A 239 15.50 -10.34 24.92
C LYS A 239 16.45 -10.08 23.75
N LEU A 240 16.48 -8.85 23.25
CA LEU A 240 17.49 -8.46 22.25
C LEU A 240 18.92 -8.74 22.74
N LYS A 241 19.73 -9.40 21.90
CA LYS A 241 21.15 -9.64 22.13
C LYS A 241 21.88 -8.32 22.38
N GLY A 242 22.84 -8.32 23.31
CA GLY A 242 23.65 -7.13 23.61
C GLY A 242 24.58 -6.72 22.47
N ASN A 243 25.15 -7.71 21.77
CA ASN A 243 26.05 -7.50 20.63
C ASN A 243 25.42 -8.09 19.37
N ILE A 244 24.95 -7.23 18.48
CA ILE A 244 24.48 -7.59 17.14
C ILE A 244 25.69 -7.53 16.20
N SER A 245 25.92 -8.56 15.37
CA SER A 245 27.01 -8.58 14.40
C SER A 245 26.54 -8.18 13.00
N GLN A 246 27.48 -7.75 12.15
CA GLN A 246 27.21 -7.50 10.73
C GLN A 246 26.60 -8.74 10.04
N LYS A 247 27.10 -9.94 10.36
CA LYS A 247 26.60 -11.20 9.82
C LYS A 247 25.14 -11.47 10.23
N ASP A 248 24.74 -11.10 11.45
CA ASP A 248 23.34 -11.23 11.89
C ASP A 248 22.44 -10.33 11.03
N LEU A 249 22.85 -9.09 10.77
CA LEU A 249 22.09 -8.16 9.94
C LEU A 249 22.00 -8.64 8.48
N ASP A 250 23.12 -9.03 7.87
CA ASP A 250 23.16 -9.46 6.48
C ASP A 250 22.36 -10.75 6.25
N SER A 251 22.50 -11.74 7.15
CA SER A 251 21.73 -12.98 7.06
C SER A 251 20.23 -12.77 7.26
N PHE A 252 19.83 -11.89 8.18
CA PHE A 252 18.43 -11.52 8.37
C PHE A 252 17.86 -10.83 7.13
N ASN A 253 18.55 -9.81 6.61
CA ASN A 253 18.08 -9.04 5.47
C ASN A 253 17.96 -9.92 4.21
N ALA A 254 18.96 -10.76 3.95
CA ALA A 254 18.95 -11.67 2.80
C ALA A 254 17.84 -12.73 2.89
N ALA A 255 17.55 -13.24 4.08
CA ALA A 255 16.56 -14.30 4.26
C ALA A 255 15.11 -13.77 4.36
N TYR A 256 14.92 -12.58 4.94
CA TYR A 256 13.59 -12.13 5.38
C TYR A 256 13.20 -10.72 4.92
N GLY A 257 14.14 -9.90 4.45
CA GLY A 257 13.90 -8.47 4.22
C GLY A 257 12.76 -8.19 3.23
N GLU A 258 12.83 -8.79 2.03
CA GLU A 258 11.78 -8.62 1.00
C GLU A 258 10.45 -9.26 1.42
N ARG A 259 10.50 -10.45 2.05
CA ARG A 259 9.30 -11.15 2.52
C ARG A 259 8.53 -10.32 3.54
N MET A 260 9.22 -9.55 4.37
CA MET A 260 8.62 -8.71 5.41
C MET A 260 7.65 -7.65 4.87
N ALA A 261 7.82 -7.21 3.62
CA ALA A 261 6.92 -6.23 2.98
C ALA A 261 5.80 -6.89 2.15
N LYS A 262 5.99 -8.13 1.71
CA LYS A 262 5.10 -8.80 0.75
C LYS A 262 4.14 -9.80 1.38
N ASP A 263 4.59 -10.51 2.42
CA ASP A 263 3.84 -11.59 3.07
C ASP A 263 3.18 -11.08 4.36
N PRO A 264 1.86 -10.81 4.36
CA PRO A 264 1.16 -10.29 5.52
C PRO A 264 1.14 -11.29 6.68
N PHE A 265 1.18 -12.61 6.43
CA PHE A 265 1.23 -13.60 7.51
C PHE A 265 2.58 -13.52 8.24
N PHE A 266 3.68 -13.51 7.49
CA PHE A 266 5.03 -13.46 8.05
C PHE A 266 5.30 -12.15 8.79
N ALA A 267 4.94 -11.00 8.19
CA ALA A 267 5.20 -9.70 8.80
C ALA A 267 4.47 -9.51 10.14
N ASN A 268 3.19 -9.90 10.20
CA ASN A 268 2.40 -9.87 11.44
C ASN A 268 2.96 -10.84 12.49
N ALA A 269 3.26 -12.09 12.09
CA ALA A 269 3.85 -13.07 12.99
C ALA A 269 5.20 -12.59 13.55
N PHE A 270 6.06 -12.00 12.72
CA PHE A 270 7.34 -11.45 13.14
C PHE A 270 7.17 -10.26 14.08
N ALA A 271 6.31 -9.30 13.75
CA ALA A 271 6.08 -8.12 14.57
C ALA A 271 5.70 -8.49 16.02
N TRP A 272 4.75 -9.41 16.18
CA TRP A 272 4.29 -9.83 17.51
C TRP A 272 5.26 -10.76 18.21
N ARG A 273 5.96 -11.63 17.48
CA ARG A 273 6.99 -12.52 18.04
C ARG A 273 8.22 -11.76 18.51
N PHE A 274 8.65 -10.76 17.74
CA PHE A 274 9.81 -9.93 18.04
C PHE A 274 9.47 -8.92 19.13
N GLY A 275 8.29 -8.30 19.04
CA GLY A 275 7.72 -7.40 20.04
C GLY A 275 8.23 -5.96 19.93
N ALA A 276 7.35 -5.01 20.27
CA ALA A 276 7.58 -3.58 20.10
C ALA A 276 8.86 -3.09 20.80
N ASN A 277 9.08 -3.52 22.05
CA ASN A 277 10.25 -3.10 22.82
C ASN A 277 11.57 -3.57 22.19
N ASN A 278 11.64 -4.80 21.65
CA ASN A 278 12.85 -5.28 20.97
C ASN A 278 13.04 -4.58 19.62
N ALA A 279 11.96 -4.28 18.89
CA ALA A 279 12.00 -3.50 17.65
C ALA A 279 12.64 -2.13 17.88
N ILE A 280 12.14 -1.36 18.85
CA ILE A 280 12.65 -0.01 19.11
C ILE A 280 14.06 -0.05 19.69
N LYS A 281 14.35 -1.04 20.54
CA LYS A 281 15.70 -1.27 21.05
C LYS A 281 16.70 -1.56 19.92
N LEU A 282 16.33 -2.40 18.95
CA LEU A 282 17.19 -2.73 17.81
C LEU A 282 17.42 -1.49 16.93
N VAL A 283 16.36 -0.75 16.59
CA VAL A 283 16.48 0.50 15.81
C VAL A 283 17.43 1.48 16.52
N SER A 284 17.21 1.72 17.82
CA SER A 284 18.08 2.56 18.66
C SER A 284 19.53 2.08 18.72
N GLN A 285 19.76 0.77 18.81
CA GLN A 285 21.11 0.20 18.83
C GLN A 285 21.83 0.40 17.48
N LEU A 286 21.11 0.27 16.36
CA LEU A 286 21.65 0.55 15.04
C LEU A 286 21.94 2.04 14.85
N ASP A 287 21.09 2.93 15.38
CA ASP A 287 21.33 4.38 15.41
C ASP A 287 22.58 4.75 16.19
N GLY A 288 22.73 4.21 17.41
CA GLY A 288 23.89 4.45 18.27
C GLY A 288 25.16 3.72 17.86
N SER A 289 25.20 3.09 16.69
CA SER A 289 26.36 2.31 16.23
C SER A 289 27.52 3.17 15.69
N HIS A 290 27.32 4.48 15.50
CA HIS A 290 28.34 5.45 15.07
C HIS A 290 29.20 4.97 13.88
N GLY A 291 28.57 4.37 12.87
CA GLY A 291 29.26 3.90 11.68
C GLY A 291 29.86 2.49 11.77
N ALA A 292 29.60 1.74 12.85
CA ALA A 292 30.10 0.36 13.00
C ALA A 292 29.55 -0.63 11.96
N PHE A 293 28.45 -0.28 11.29
CA PHE A 293 27.83 -1.08 10.23
C PHE A 293 27.67 -0.23 8.95
N PRO A 294 27.71 -0.83 7.75
CA PRO A 294 27.39 -0.11 6.51
C PRO A 294 25.98 0.48 6.54
N GLN A 295 25.84 1.71 6.03
CA GLN A 295 24.57 2.43 5.98
C GLN A 295 23.46 1.63 5.29
N GLU A 296 23.78 0.96 4.18
CA GLU A 296 22.83 0.15 3.42
C GLU A 296 22.27 -1.02 4.25
N THR A 297 23.12 -1.74 4.98
CA THR A 297 22.69 -2.83 5.89
C THR A 297 21.80 -2.29 7.01
N VAL A 298 22.15 -1.16 7.61
CA VAL A 298 21.34 -0.52 8.65
C VAL A 298 19.98 -0.10 8.09
N GLN A 299 19.96 0.53 6.92
CA GLN A 299 18.72 0.95 6.27
C GLN A 299 17.85 -0.25 5.88
N ALA A 300 18.40 -1.31 5.30
CA ALA A 300 17.66 -2.53 4.95
C ALA A 300 17.03 -3.19 6.19
N THR A 301 17.77 -3.25 7.30
CA THR A 301 17.25 -3.78 8.56
C THR A 301 16.11 -2.91 9.09
N ARG A 302 16.26 -1.58 9.09
CA ARG A 302 15.19 -0.65 9.50
C ARG A 302 13.98 -0.71 8.60
N THR A 303 14.16 -0.83 7.29
CA THR A 303 13.09 -1.05 6.32
C THR A 303 12.30 -2.29 6.70
N SER A 304 12.98 -3.40 7.00
CA SER A 304 12.32 -4.65 7.42
C SER A 304 11.53 -4.48 8.72
N ILE A 305 12.14 -3.84 9.74
CA ILE A 305 11.43 -3.53 11.00
C ILE A 305 10.24 -2.59 10.75
N GLY A 306 10.38 -1.61 9.88
CA GLY A 306 9.31 -0.70 9.46
C GLY A 306 8.16 -1.44 8.78
N SER A 307 8.44 -2.35 7.85
CA SER A 307 7.43 -3.17 7.18
C SER A 307 6.67 -4.04 8.18
N ALA A 308 7.39 -4.63 9.15
CA ALA A 308 6.77 -5.38 10.25
C ALA A 308 5.90 -4.49 11.14
N ILE A 309 6.30 -3.26 11.44
CA ILE A 309 5.47 -2.31 12.20
C ILE A 309 4.22 -1.93 11.40
N ILE A 310 4.36 -1.54 10.13
CA ILE A 310 3.22 -1.16 9.27
C ILE A 310 2.21 -2.31 9.21
N LEU A 311 2.64 -3.52 8.83
CA LEU A 311 1.73 -4.66 8.67
C LEU A 311 1.22 -5.20 10.01
N GLY A 312 2.09 -5.29 11.02
CA GLY A 312 1.75 -5.74 12.38
C GLY A 312 0.80 -4.82 13.13
N THR A 313 0.58 -3.60 12.62
CA THR A 313 -0.40 -2.62 13.13
C THR A 313 -1.61 -2.45 12.20
N GLY A 314 -1.81 -3.40 11.27
CA GLY A 314 -2.97 -3.42 10.38
C GLY A 314 -2.83 -2.61 9.10
N GLY A 315 -1.60 -2.29 8.69
CA GLY A 315 -1.31 -1.67 7.40
C GLY A 315 -1.70 -2.52 6.20
N ILE A 316 -1.77 -1.87 5.05
CA ILE A 316 -2.23 -2.46 3.79
C ILE A 316 -1.14 -2.38 2.72
N ARG A 317 -1.37 -3.10 1.62
CA ARG A 317 -0.53 -3.04 0.42
C ARG A 317 -1.38 -2.76 -0.81
N LYS A 318 -1.03 -1.72 -1.58
CA LYS A 318 -1.70 -1.32 -2.84
C LYS A 318 -1.08 -1.99 -4.07
N GLY A 319 -1.80 -2.02 -5.18
CA GLY A 319 -1.26 -2.46 -6.48
C GLY A 319 -0.80 -3.92 -6.52
N LEU A 320 -1.54 -4.83 -5.86
CA LEU A 320 -1.19 -6.25 -5.80
C LEU A 320 -1.21 -6.91 -7.19
N SER A 321 -0.21 -7.74 -7.50
CA SER A 321 -0.28 -8.67 -8.62
C SER A 321 -1.37 -9.75 -8.41
N GLU A 322 -1.72 -10.52 -9.44
CA GLU A 322 -2.69 -11.64 -9.27
C GLU A 322 -2.24 -12.65 -8.21
N GLU A 323 -0.95 -12.98 -8.20
CA GLU A 323 -0.35 -13.92 -7.23
C GLU A 323 -0.36 -13.35 -5.81
N GLU A 324 0.01 -12.08 -5.66
CA GLU A 324 0.02 -11.38 -4.36
C GLU A 324 -1.42 -11.19 -3.83
N SER A 325 -2.37 -10.93 -4.73
CA SER A 325 -3.80 -10.81 -4.40
C SER A 325 -4.33 -12.06 -3.73
N SER A 326 -3.92 -13.26 -4.18
CA SER A 326 -4.34 -14.51 -3.56
C SER A 326 -3.89 -14.64 -2.09
N VAL A 327 -2.66 -14.23 -1.79
CA VAL A 327 -2.11 -14.26 -0.42
C VAL A 327 -2.83 -13.25 0.47
N TRP A 328 -2.98 -12.02 -0.01
CA TRP A 328 -3.65 -10.95 0.73
C TRP A 328 -5.14 -11.19 0.92
N ASN A 329 -5.84 -11.76 -0.07
CA ASN A 329 -7.23 -12.19 0.08
C ASN A 329 -7.36 -13.31 1.11
N SER A 330 -6.41 -14.25 1.15
CA SER A 330 -6.37 -15.30 2.18
C SER A 330 -6.15 -14.72 3.58
N TRP A 331 -5.25 -13.72 3.72
CA TRP A 331 -5.06 -12.99 4.97
C TRP A 331 -6.34 -12.26 5.39
N ASN A 332 -6.89 -11.40 4.53
CA ASN A 332 -8.06 -10.58 4.85
C ASN A 332 -9.31 -11.41 5.18
N SER A 333 -9.48 -12.58 4.55
CA SER A 333 -10.62 -13.47 4.82
C SER A 333 -10.44 -14.34 6.07
N GLY A 334 -9.21 -14.69 6.43
CA GLY A 334 -8.90 -15.65 7.48
C GLY A 334 -8.39 -15.06 8.80
N ALA A 335 -7.71 -13.91 8.78
CA ALA A 335 -6.92 -13.41 9.91
C ALA A 335 -7.69 -13.29 11.23
N LYS A 336 -8.95 -12.82 11.17
CA LYS A 336 -9.83 -12.68 12.34
C LYS A 336 -10.13 -13.99 13.09
N TYR A 337 -9.88 -15.14 12.48
CA TYR A 337 -10.10 -16.46 13.08
C TYR A 337 -8.81 -17.14 13.54
N LEU A 338 -7.66 -16.53 13.28
CA LEU A 338 -6.36 -17.07 13.63
C LEU A 338 -5.97 -16.69 15.06
N THR A 339 -5.10 -17.51 15.65
CA THR A 339 -4.60 -17.33 17.02
C THR A 339 -3.07 -17.35 17.10
N SER A 340 -2.53 -16.59 18.03
CA SER A 340 -1.14 -16.64 18.48
C SER A 340 -0.83 -17.96 19.19
N SER A 341 0.46 -18.22 19.49
CA SER A 341 0.90 -19.48 20.13
C SER A 341 0.33 -19.69 21.53
N ASP A 342 -0.09 -18.62 22.19
CA ASP A 342 -0.73 -18.61 23.50
C ASP A 342 -2.27 -18.69 23.43
N GLY A 343 -2.84 -18.83 22.24
CA GLY A 343 -4.29 -18.89 22.01
C GLY A 343 -4.97 -17.52 21.87
N THR A 344 -4.24 -16.40 22.02
CA THR A 344 -4.76 -15.05 21.83
C THR A 344 -5.21 -14.84 20.39
N LEU A 345 -6.35 -14.20 20.15
CA LEU A 345 -6.77 -13.87 18.79
C LEU A 345 -5.79 -12.89 18.14
N ILE A 346 -5.67 -12.95 16.81
CA ILE A 346 -4.78 -12.05 16.07
C ILE A 346 -5.15 -10.57 16.31
N ASP A 347 -6.43 -10.22 16.33
CA ASP A 347 -6.85 -8.83 16.56
C ASP A 347 -6.43 -8.34 17.96
N GLU A 348 -6.61 -9.16 18.99
CA GLU A 348 -6.12 -8.88 20.36
C GLU A 348 -4.59 -8.79 20.42
N SER A 349 -3.87 -9.61 19.64
CA SER A 349 -2.40 -9.53 19.53
C SER A 349 -1.95 -8.21 18.92
N ARG A 350 -2.66 -7.72 17.89
CA ARG A 350 -2.42 -6.40 17.28
C ARG A 350 -2.68 -5.27 18.26
N ASP A 351 -3.80 -5.31 18.99
CA ASP A 351 -4.14 -4.28 19.98
C ASP A 351 -3.08 -4.20 21.09
N LYS A 352 -2.64 -5.36 21.59
CA LYS A 352 -1.51 -5.44 22.54
C LYS A 352 -0.21 -4.88 21.95
N TYR A 353 0.07 -5.17 20.68
CA TYR A 353 1.27 -4.68 20.01
C TYR A 353 1.26 -3.15 19.84
N LEU A 354 0.11 -2.57 19.48
CA LEU A 354 -0.12 -1.13 19.44
C LEU A 354 0.07 -0.47 20.82
N ASP A 355 -0.50 -1.05 21.88
CA ASP A 355 -0.30 -0.58 23.25
C ASP A 355 1.18 -0.62 23.68
N ASP A 356 1.90 -1.66 23.29
CA ASP A 356 3.32 -1.79 23.61
C ASP A 356 4.19 -0.83 22.77
N LEU A 357 3.81 -0.53 21.53
CA LEU A 357 4.41 0.55 20.72
C LEU A 357 4.16 1.91 21.37
N LYS A 358 2.95 2.18 21.86
CA LYS A 358 2.63 3.42 22.60
C LYS A 358 3.51 3.57 23.84
N LYS A 359 3.67 2.50 24.63
CA LYS A 359 4.57 2.51 25.80
C LYS A 359 6.03 2.71 25.40
N ALA A 360 6.48 2.13 24.29
CA ALA A 360 7.84 2.30 23.79
C ALA A 360 8.07 3.71 23.20
N GLY A 361 7.05 4.30 22.59
CA GLY A 361 7.06 5.65 22.02
C GLY A 361 7.26 6.74 23.07
N ASN A 362 6.63 6.58 24.24
CA ASN A 362 6.74 7.50 25.38
C ASN A 362 8.08 7.40 26.15
N LYS A 363 9.02 6.58 25.69
CA LYS A 363 10.34 6.37 26.31
C LYS A 363 11.45 7.02 25.47
N ARG A 364 12.61 7.26 26.08
CA ARG A 364 13.80 7.73 25.36
C ARG A 364 14.85 6.64 25.23
N TRP A 365 15.54 6.63 24.09
CA TRP A 365 16.38 5.52 23.67
C TRP A 365 17.73 5.99 23.14
N ILE A 366 18.81 5.38 23.60
CA ILE A 366 20.16 5.59 23.06
C ILE A 366 20.96 4.30 23.06
N GLY A 367 21.52 3.92 21.91
CA GLY A 367 22.35 2.72 21.79
C GLY A 367 21.67 1.43 22.28
N GLY A 368 20.34 1.35 22.20
CA GLY A 368 19.56 0.23 22.72
C GLY A 368 19.29 0.25 24.25
N ALA A 369 19.64 1.32 24.96
CA ALA A 369 19.22 1.53 26.35
C ALA A 369 17.99 2.45 26.40
N ASN A 370 17.03 2.14 27.27
CA ASN A 370 15.97 3.07 27.65
C ASN A 370 16.45 3.92 28.84
N LEU A 371 16.50 5.25 28.67
CA LEU A 371 16.95 6.19 29.69
C LEU A 371 15.87 7.25 29.95
N ASP A 372 15.79 7.76 31.16
CA ASP A 372 14.69 8.67 31.53
C ASP A 372 14.79 10.04 30.83
N ASN A 373 15.99 10.57 30.61
CA ASN A 373 16.19 11.95 30.12
C ASN A 373 17.26 12.08 29.00
N ALA A 374 17.64 10.99 28.32
CA ALA A 374 18.67 11.02 27.28
C ALA A 374 18.32 10.13 26.08
N GLY A 375 18.68 10.57 24.88
CA GLY A 375 18.47 9.84 23.63
C GLY A 375 17.24 10.30 22.81
N ALA A 376 16.93 9.54 21.77
CA ALA A 376 15.82 9.80 20.85
C ALA A 376 14.51 9.36 21.46
N SER A 377 13.42 10.10 21.20
CA SER A 377 12.09 9.63 21.54
C SER A 377 11.76 8.35 20.78
N GLY A 378 11.09 7.41 21.44
CA GLY A 378 10.63 6.18 20.80
C GLY A 378 9.72 6.47 19.61
N TYR A 379 8.92 7.54 19.65
CA TYR A 379 8.07 7.92 18.52
C TYR A 379 8.90 8.29 17.28
N MET A 380 10.04 8.97 17.44
CA MET A 380 10.96 9.29 16.33
C MET A 380 11.55 8.01 15.71
N LEU A 381 11.90 7.03 16.52
CA LEU A 381 12.44 5.73 16.06
C LEU A 381 11.37 4.89 15.34
N ILE A 382 10.16 4.83 15.90
CA ILE A 382 9.00 4.14 15.31
C ILE A 382 8.71 4.73 13.93
N SER A 383 8.49 6.06 13.86
CA SER A 383 8.15 6.73 12.63
C SER A 383 9.29 6.66 11.61
N GLY A 384 10.55 6.79 12.03
CA GLY A 384 11.70 6.70 11.12
C GLY A 384 11.83 5.32 10.46
N ALA A 385 11.57 4.24 11.20
CA ALA A 385 11.52 2.89 10.64
C ALA A 385 10.34 2.74 9.65
N ILE A 386 9.16 3.23 10.03
CA ILE A 386 7.96 3.26 9.15
C ILE A 386 8.26 4.01 7.85
N ALA A 387 8.87 5.19 7.92
CA ALA A 387 9.19 6.00 6.74
C ALA A 387 10.24 5.35 5.84
N ASN A 388 11.25 4.68 6.41
CA ASN A 388 12.20 3.88 5.63
C ASN A 388 11.49 2.78 4.85
N SER A 389 10.52 2.11 5.46
CA SER A 389 9.71 1.09 4.81
C SER A 389 8.85 1.69 3.69
N ALA A 390 8.04 2.71 3.97
CA ALA A 390 7.17 3.35 2.99
C ALA A 390 7.93 3.94 1.79
N GLN A 391 9.15 4.45 1.99
CA GLN A 391 9.99 4.90 0.87
C GLN A 391 10.63 3.78 0.06
N THR A 392 10.85 2.61 0.67
CA THR A 392 11.43 1.46 -0.04
C THR A 392 10.35 0.63 -0.72
N HIS A 393 9.18 0.56 -0.10
CA HIS A 393 8.00 -0.17 -0.51
C HIS A 393 6.85 0.83 -0.56
N SER A 394 6.79 1.62 -1.64
CA SER A 394 5.74 2.65 -1.83
C SER A 394 4.35 2.06 -1.97
N GLU A 395 4.26 0.73 -2.12
CA GLU A 395 3.01 0.01 -2.07
C GLU A 395 2.47 -0.22 -0.66
N LEU A 396 3.26 -0.03 0.41
CA LEU A 396 2.80 -0.17 1.79
C LEU A 396 2.23 1.13 2.35
N ALA A 397 1.12 1.02 3.08
CA ALA A 397 0.47 2.15 3.74
C ALA A 397 -0.02 1.79 5.16
N LEU A 398 -0.02 2.76 6.06
CA LEU A 398 -0.56 2.64 7.41
C LEU A 398 -2.07 2.39 7.37
N GLY A 399 -2.53 1.55 8.30
CA GLY A 399 -3.93 1.12 8.40
C GLY A 399 -4.74 1.92 9.41
N ASP A 400 -6.05 1.71 9.37
CA ASP A 400 -6.99 2.30 10.32
C ASP A 400 -6.69 1.94 11.80
N PRO A 401 -6.28 0.71 12.16
CA PRO A 401 -5.94 0.40 13.55
C PRO A 401 -4.78 1.23 14.11
N PHE A 402 -3.81 1.60 13.27
CA PHE A 402 -2.69 2.47 13.66
C PHE A 402 -3.10 3.94 13.80
N LEU A 403 -3.94 4.43 12.89
CA LEU A 403 -4.28 5.85 12.76
C LEU A 403 -5.50 6.25 13.61
N ASN A 404 -6.57 5.46 13.59
CA ASN A 404 -7.90 5.86 14.06
C ASN A 404 -8.53 4.92 15.10
N GLY A 405 -8.05 3.67 15.20
CA GLY A 405 -8.55 2.67 16.14
C GLY A 405 -8.44 3.05 17.63
N PRO A 406 -9.05 2.25 18.54
CA PRO A 406 -9.04 2.51 19.98
C PRO A 406 -7.63 2.46 20.61
N HIS A 407 -6.76 1.63 20.04
CA HIS A 407 -5.34 1.50 20.42
C HIS A 407 -4.40 2.28 19.48
N ALA A 408 -4.94 3.13 18.60
CA ALA A 408 -4.16 3.87 17.62
C ALA A 408 -3.07 4.73 18.26
N ILE A 409 -1.88 4.73 17.65
CA ILE A 409 -0.74 5.52 18.10
C ILE A 409 -0.51 6.77 17.25
N GLY A 410 -1.17 6.90 16.08
CA GLY A 410 -0.98 8.06 15.20
C GLY A 410 -1.29 9.40 15.86
N ARG A 411 -2.37 9.45 16.67
CA ARG A 411 -2.72 10.64 17.46
C ARG A 411 -1.74 10.89 18.62
N ASP A 412 -1.17 9.84 19.20
CA ASP A 412 -0.15 10.00 20.25
C ASP A 412 1.14 10.59 19.69
N ILE A 413 1.53 10.21 18.45
CA ILE A 413 2.68 10.80 17.75
C ILE A 413 2.49 12.31 17.58
N VAL A 414 1.32 12.74 17.10
CA VAL A 414 1.00 14.16 16.92
C VAL A 414 0.95 14.92 18.24
N LYS A 415 0.34 14.31 19.27
CA LYS A 415 0.29 14.90 20.61
C LYS A 415 1.69 15.07 21.20
N TRP A 416 2.54 14.05 21.07
CA TRP A 416 3.92 14.11 21.55
C TRP A 416 4.71 15.19 20.84
N ASP A 417 4.58 15.32 19.51
CA ASP A 417 5.22 16.38 18.72
C ASP A 417 4.80 17.78 19.19
N TYR A 418 3.50 17.97 19.44
CA TYR A 418 2.96 19.22 19.99
C TYR A 418 3.55 19.57 21.37
N GLU A 419 3.68 18.57 22.25
CA GLU A 419 4.23 18.74 23.61
C GLU A 419 5.76 18.91 23.61
N ASN A 420 6.47 18.50 22.55
CA ASN A 420 7.93 18.47 22.47
C ASN A 420 8.51 19.16 21.19
N PRO A 421 8.13 20.41 20.90
CA PRO A 421 8.42 21.09 19.62
C PRO A 421 9.91 21.36 19.34
N GLN A 422 10.74 21.39 20.40
CA GLN A 422 12.19 21.59 20.28
C GLN A 422 12.93 20.32 19.85
N GLU A 423 12.37 19.14 20.13
CA GLU A 423 13.06 17.87 19.89
C GLU A 423 12.94 17.40 18.43
N ALA A 424 11.82 17.71 17.78
CA ALA A 424 11.63 17.45 16.36
C ALA A 424 12.70 18.13 15.47
N ASN A 425 13.31 19.22 15.95
CA ASN A 425 14.29 20.04 15.22
C ASN A 425 15.75 19.83 15.65
N ASN A 426 16.02 19.14 16.77
CA ASN A 426 17.33 19.16 17.44
C ASN A 426 18.18 17.89 17.29
N TYR A 427 17.90 16.99 16.33
CA TYR A 427 18.62 15.71 16.27
C TYR A 427 19.86 15.70 15.33
N HIS A 428 20.99 15.29 15.91
CA HIS A 428 22.39 15.48 15.52
C HIS A 428 22.84 14.89 14.17
N SER A 429 23.91 15.48 13.59
CA SER A 429 24.62 15.08 12.35
C SER A 429 25.33 13.72 12.39
N ASP A 430 25.37 13.06 13.54
CA ASP A 430 26.27 11.93 13.80
C ASP A 430 25.53 10.57 13.81
N ILE A 431 24.28 10.54 13.34
CA ILE A 431 23.36 9.39 13.40
C ILE A 431 22.82 9.10 11.99
N TYR A 432 22.60 7.81 11.68
CA TYR A 432 21.94 7.41 10.44
C TYR A 432 20.52 7.97 10.36
N THR A 433 20.32 9.03 9.56
CA THR A 433 18.98 9.59 9.32
C THR A 433 18.10 8.60 8.57
N PRO A 434 16.77 8.63 8.78
CA PRO A 434 15.82 7.95 7.91
C PRO A 434 15.99 8.39 6.45
N LYS A 435 15.42 7.63 5.51
CA LYS A 435 15.43 7.95 4.07
C LYS A 435 14.75 9.30 3.76
N THR A 436 13.87 9.78 4.65
CA THR A 436 13.22 11.11 4.58
C THR A 436 14.15 12.25 4.95
N THR A 437 15.39 11.93 5.35
CA THR A 437 16.42 12.85 5.85
C THR A 437 16.00 13.66 7.08
N THR A 438 14.90 13.27 7.75
CA THR A 438 14.41 13.91 8.97
C THR A 438 13.96 12.89 10.00
N TRP A 439 14.14 13.25 11.27
CA TRP A 439 13.60 12.50 12.41
C TRP A 439 12.25 13.02 12.89
N ASP A 440 11.69 14.03 12.22
CA ASP A 440 10.33 14.53 12.46
C ASP A 440 9.33 13.36 12.43
N PRO A 441 8.71 13.01 13.56
CA PRO A 441 7.88 11.82 13.63
C PRO A 441 6.55 11.98 12.91
N VAL A 442 6.03 13.21 12.81
CA VAL A 442 4.80 13.50 12.07
C VAL A 442 5.06 13.43 10.57
N HIS A 443 6.13 14.05 10.07
CA HIS A 443 6.50 13.94 8.65
C HIS A 443 6.73 12.47 8.25
N ASN A 444 7.48 11.73 9.07
CA ASN A 444 7.75 10.32 8.83
C ASN A 444 6.48 9.44 8.83
N MET A 445 5.51 9.74 9.70
CA MET A 445 4.21 9.07 9.70
C MET A 445 3.40 9.42 8.44
N LEU A 446 3.36 10.71 8.04
CA LEU A 446 2.63 11.18 6.86
C LEU A 446 3.12 10.49 5.58
N VAL A 447 4.41 10.24 5.44
CA VAL A 447 4.98 9.51 4.28
C VAL A 447 4.37 8.11 4.14
N ALA A 448 4.05 7.44 5.25
CA ALA A 448 3.45 6.11 5.22
C ALA A 448 1.91 6.11 5.23
N MET A 449 1.26 7.27 5.21
CA MET A 449 -0.20 7.37 5.06
C MET A 449 -0.63 7.35 3.58
N ASP A 450 0.28 7.68 2.67
CA ASP A 450 0.05 7.64 1.22
C ASP A 450 -0.38 6.24 0.76
N GLY A 451 -1.49 6.14 0.04
CA GLY A 451 -2.00 4.90 -0.52
C GLY A 451 -3.07 4.21 0.32
N ASN A 452 -3.48 4.81 1.44
CA ASN A 452 -4.68 4.41 2.19
C ASN A 452 -5.58 5.64 2.46
N PRO A 453 -6.25 6.17 1.42
CA PRO A 453 -7.02 7.40 1.55
C PRO A 453 -8.13 7.31 2.59
N ASP A 454 -8.77 6.16 2.80
CA ASP A 454 -9.86 6.01 3.78
C ASP A 454 -9.38 6.21 5.23
N ALA A 455 -8.29 5.55 5.61
CA ALA A 455 -7.71 5.69 6.94
C ALA A 455 -7.09 7.08 7.13
N ALA A 456 -6.40 7.60 6.11
CA ALA A 456 -5.80 8.92 6.13
C ALA A 456 -6.85 10.04 6.22
N ARG A 457 -7.95 9.94 5.46
CA ARG A 457 -9.05 10.90 5.46
C ARG A 457 -9.69 10.98 6.84
N THR A 458 -9.97 9.83 7.45
CA THR A 458 -10.52 9.76 8.82
C THR A 458 -9.57 10.39 9.84
N PHE A 459 -8.27 10.14 9.71
CA PHE A 459 -7.25 10.71 10.60
C PHE A 459 -7.18 12.24 10.48
N LEU A 460 -7.10 12.75 9.25
CA LEU A 460 -6.98 14.18 8.95
C LEU A 460 -8.26 14.96 9.29
N ALA A 461 -9.42 14.32 9.20
CA ALA A 461 -10.71 14.86 9.64
C ALA A 461 -10.93 14.80 11.15
N SER A 462 -10.07 14.11 11.92
CA SER A 462 -10.24 13.95 13.36
C SER A 462 -9.78 15.17 14.15
N ASN A 463 -10.03 15.17 15.47
CA ASN A 463 -9.57 16.23 16.36
C ASN A 463 -8.03 16.20 16.51
N GLY A 464 -7.42 17.37 16.42
CA GLY A 464 -6.03 17.66 16.72
C GLY A 464 -5.75 17.81 18.23
N PRO A 465 -4.52 18.25 18.58
CA PRO A 465 -4.01 18.11 19.95
C PRO A 465 -4.51 19.16 20.96
N TYR A 466 -5.20 20.22 20.53
CA TYR A 466 -5.71 21.27 21.42
C TYR A 466 -7.01 21.90 20.93
N GLU A 467 -7.63 22.74 21.76
CA GLU A 467 -8.86 23.45 21.42
C GLU A 467 -8.59 24.92 21.07
N ILE A 468 -9.31 25.42 20.08
CA ILE A 468 -9.31 26.83 19.67
C ILE A 468 -10.68 27.46 19.91
N ALA A 469 -10.71 28.75 20.21
CA ALA A 469 -11.94 29.52 20.16
C ALA A 469 -12.24 29.87 18.69
N GLU A 470 -13.42 29.54 18.19
CA GLU A 470 -13.90 30.17 16.95
C GLU A 470 -14.27 31.63 17.26
N SER A 471 -13.89 32.56 16.39
CA SER A 471 -14.11 33.99 16.61
C SER A 471 -15.61 34.32 16.64
N GLY A 472 -16.17 34.36 17.84
CA GLY A 472 -17.56 34.71 18.15
C GLY A 472 -17.75 34.97 19.64
N ASP A 473 -18.08 36.23 19.97
CA ASP A 473 -18.34 36.81 21.30
C ASP A 473 -17.21 36.66 22.34
N GLU A 474 -16.34 37.68 22.40
CA GLU A 474 -15.14 37.78 23.27
C GLU A 474 -15.42 37.58 24.77
N LYS A 475 -16.69 37.66 25.18
CA LYS A 475 -17.08 37.59 26.59
C LYS A 475 -17.23 36.16 27.12
N ARG A 476 -17.45 35.15 26.25
CA ARG A 476 -17.55 33.71 26.58
C ARG A 476 -17.24 32.83 25.35
N PRO A 477 -15.96 32.68 24.96
CA PRO A 477 -15.62 31.91 23.76
C PRO A 477 -15.99 30.43 23.94
N VAL A 478 -16.82 29.90 23.05
CA VAL A 478 -17.00 28.45 22.91
C VAL A 478 -15.74 27.90 22.24
N LYS A 479 -15.11 26.93 22.90
CA LYS A 479 -13.90 26.28 22.38
C LYS A 479 -14.29 25.01 21.66
N TYR A 480 -13.62 24.77 20.54
CA TYR A 480 -13.77 23.56 19.75
C TYR A 480 -12.40 22.93 19.54
N PRO A 481 -12.28 21.59 19.49
CA PRO A 481 -11.05 20.95 19.06
C PRO A 481 -10.62 21.49 17.69
N ILE A 482 -9.36 21.89 17.57
CA ILE A 482 -8.80 22.13 16.23
C ILE A 482 -8.84 20.80 15.48
N SER A 483 -9.13 20.79 14.17
CA SER A 483 -9.00 19.55 13.42
C SER A 483 -7.53 19.21 13.16
N MET A 484 -7.26 17.93 12.87
CA MET A 484 -5.93 17.43 12.55
C MET A 484 -5.38 18.12 11.30
N THR A 485 -6.19 18.29 10.25
CA THR A 485 -5.79 19.07 9.06
C THR A 485 -5.42 20.51 9.42
N ARG A 486 -6.29 21.24 10.13
CA ARG A 486 -6.02 22.65 10.48
C ARG A 486 -4.78 22.78 11.37
N TYR A 487 -4.57 21.82 12.27
CA TYR A 487 -3.34 21.67 13.05
C TYR A 487 -2.12 21.53 12.15
N LEU A 488 -2.06 20.47 11.33
CA LEU A 488 -0.89 20.14 10.53
C LEU A 488 -0.57 21.24 9.50
N VAL A 489 -1.58 21.84 8.87
CA VAL A 489 -1.38 22.82 7.80
C VAL A 489 -0.73 24.10 8.31
N GLY A 490 -1.24 24.73 9.37
CA GLY A 490 -0.70 26.04 9.80
C GLY A 490 -0.75 26.31 11.29
N ASN A 491 -0.99 25.28 12.10
CA ASN A 491 -1.06 25.38 13.55
C ASN A 491 -0.03 24.48 14.28
N ARG A 492 0.73 23.69 13.53
CA ARG A 492 1.81 22.84 14.04
C ARG A 492 2.92 23.70 14.65
N HIS A 493 3.38 23.28 15.81
CA HIS A 493 4.35 24.02 16.61
C HIS A 493 5.76 23.54 16.23
N PHE A 494 6.51 24.36 15.49
CA PHE A 494 7.92 24.09 15.20
C PHE A 494 8.79 25.15 15.87
N VAL A 495 9.97 24.74 16.32
CA VAL A 495 11.05 25.68 16.57
C VAL A 495 11.74 25.96 15.24
N PRO A 496 11.80 27.23 14.77
CA PRO A 496 12.44 27.56 13.51
C PRO A 496 13.89 27.03 13.47
N LEU A 497 14.31 26.51 12.32
CA LEU A 497 15.71 26.12 12.11
C LEU A 497 16.62 27.34 12.33
N PRO A 498 17.87 27.17 12.79
CA PRO A 498 18.81 28.27 12.91
C PRO A 498 18.94 29.05 11.58
N GLY A 499 18.49 30.32 11.57
CA GLY A 499 18.48 31.18 10.38
C GLY A 499 17.15 31.24 9.62
N THR A 500 16.11 30.52 10.05
CA THR A 500 14.72 30.72 9.58
C THR A 500 13.88 31.41 10.65
N THR A 501 12.87 32.17 10.23
CA THR A 501 11.93 32.83 11.16
C THR A 501 10.62 32.07 11.31
N GLU A 502 10.36 31.08 10.46
CA GLU A 502 9.07 30.37 10.37
C GLU A 502 9.19 28.86 10.51
N ALA A 503 8.07 28.28 10.93
CA ALA A 503 7.77 26.86 10.95
C ALA A 503 7.59 26.32 9.51
N LEU A 504 8.44 25.38 9.10
CA LEU A 504 8.36 24.74 7.78
C LEU A 504 8.58 23.23 7.88
N TYR A 505 7.88 22.48 7.04
CA TYR A 505 8.17 21.07 6.83
C TYR A 505 9.50 20.89 6.07
N VAL A 506 10.25 19.84 6.38
CA VAL A 506 11.55 19.55 5.74
C VAL A 506 11.43 19.39 4.22
N ASP A 507 10.34 18.77 3.76
CA ASP A 507 10.00 18.61 2.34
C ASP A 507 9.18 19.80 1.79
N ARG A 508 9.14 20.92 2.52
CA ARG A 508 8.38 22.13 2.20
C ARG A 508 6.88 21.90 2.04
N GLY A 509 6.36 20.83 2.65
CA GLY A 509 4.94 20.50 2.75
C GLY A 509 4.44 19.52 1.70
N LYS A 510 5.32 18.99 0.83
CA LYS A 510 4.95 18.15 -0.31
C LYS A 510 4.15 16.90 0.06
N THR A 511 4.60 16.13 1.04
CA THR A 511 3.93 14.90 1.49
C THR A 511 2.56 15.21 2.06
N LEU A 512 2.44 16.23 2.92
CA LEU A 512 1.14 16.65 3.45
C LEU A 512 0.21 17.11 2.32
N ALA A 513 0.72 17.90 1.38
CA ALA A 513 -0.05 18.45 0.28
C ALA A 513 -0.65 17.37 -0.64
N ASN A 514 0.16 16.37 -1.00
CA ASN A 514 -0.29 15.23 -1.80
C ASN A 514 -1.35 14.41 -1.07
N LEU A 515 -1.16 14.18 0.24
CA LEU A 515 -2.14 13.46 1.05
C LEU A 515 -3.46 14.23 1.13
N LEU A 516 -3.41 15.56 1.31
CA LEU A 516 -4.60 16.41 1.35
C LEU A 516 -5.37 16.35 0.04
N ASP A 517 -4.70 16.46 -1.10
CA ASP A 517 -5.29 16.33 -2.45
C ASP A 517 -5.98 14.97 -2.62
N GLU A 518 -5.30 13.88 -2.26
CA GLU A 518 -5.86 12.52 -2.35
C GLU A 518 -7.12 12.35 -1.49
N VAL A 519 -7.07 12.77 -0.22
CA VAL A 519 -8.18 12.52 0.71
C VAL A 519 -9.35 13.48 0.53
N SER A 520 -9.13 14.69 -0.02
CA SER A 520 -10.19 15.69 -0.22
C SER A 520 -10.91 15.55 -1.56
N SER A 521 -10.33 14.87 -2.55
CA SER A 521 -10.87 14.80 -3.92
C SER A 521 -12.19 14.01 -4.03
N ASP A 522 -12.41 13.02 -3.16
CA ASP A 522 -13.64 12.21 -3.19
C ASP A 522 -14.75 12.83 -2.34
N LYS A 523 -15.64 13.58 -2.99
CA LYS A 523 -16.75 14.28 -2.34
C LYS A 523 -17.86 13.35 -1.82
N THR A 524 -17.80 12.04 -2.04
CA THR A 524 -18.81 11.11 -1.51
C THR A 524 -18.68 10.87 0.00
N HIS A 525 -17.56 11.31 0.59
CA HIS A 525 -17.28 11.25 2.02
C HIS A 525 -17.36 12.61 2.70
N LYS A 526 -18.03 12.68 3.84
CA LYS A 526 -18.21 13.92 4.61
C LYS A 526 -16.88 14.52 5.07
N GLU A 527 -15.93 13.66 5.42
CA GLU A 527 -14.59 13.99 5.89
C GLU A 527 -13.78 14.73 4.82
N SER A 528 -14.01 14.46 3.53
CA SER A 528 -13.31 15.13 2.43
C SER A 528 -13.58 16.63 2.42
N SER A 529 -14.85 17.03 2.58
CA SER A 529 -15.25 18.43 2.66
C SER A 529 -14.67 19.14 3.88
N LEU A 530 -14.56 18.42 5.00
CA LEU A 530 -13.95 18.89 6.23
C LEU A 530 -12.45 19.15 6.04
N VAL A 531 -11.73 18.21 5.42
CA VAL A 531 -10.30 18.36 5.12
C VAL A 531 -10.05 19.57 4.21
N ALA A 532 -10.82 19.74 3.13
CA ALA A 532 -10.68 20.90 2.23
C ALA A 532 -10.93 22.23 2.95
N ARG A 533 -11.99 22.31 3.77
CA ARG A 533 -12.31 23.48 4.60
C ARG A 533 -11.18 23.80 5.59
N ASP A 534 -10.66 22.78 6.25
CA ASP A 534 -9.67 22.95 7.31
C ASP A 534 -8.26 23.18 6.76
N TYR A 535 -7.99 22.78 5.53
CA TYR A 535 -6.84 23.25 4.76
C TYR A 535 -6.89 24.77 4.57
N LEU A 536 -8.01 25.33 4.10
CA LEU A 536 -8.17 26.78 3.92
C LEU A 536 -7.95 27.55 5.22
N GLN A 537 -8.59 27.07 6.30
CA GLN A 537 -8.47 27.71 7.61
C GLN A 537 -7.05 27.58 8.17
N GLY A 538 -6.46 26.40 8.11
CA GLY A 538 -5.10 26.14 8.59
C GLY A 538 -4.08 26.97 7.84
N TYR A 539 -4.20 27.05 6.51
CA TYR A 539 -3.28 27.84 5.68
C TYR A 539 -3.38 29.32 6.03
N THR A 540 -4.60 29.83 6.18
CA THR A 540 -4.86 31.21 6.60
C THR A 540 -4.34 31.50 8.00
N ASP A 541 -4.42 30.55 8.94
CA ASP A 541 -3.79 30.69 10.26
C ASP A 541 -2.27 30.77 10.16
N GLY A 542 -1.66 29.95 9.29
CA GLY A 542 -0.23 29.95 9.00
C GLY A 542 0.26 31.32 8.51
N LEU A 543 -0.42 31.90 7.52
CA LEU A 543 -0.11 33.24 6.97
C LEU A 543 -0.19 34.36 8.04
N LYS A 544 -1.03 34.21 9.07
CA LYS A 544 -1.23 35.21 10.13
C LYS A 544 -0.18 35.17 11.24
N ARG A 545 0.68 34.15 11.29
CA ARG A 545 1.65 33.97 12.37
C ARG A 545 2.71 35.06 12.41
N SER A 546 3.01 35.64 11.26
CA SER A 546 4.13 36.54 11.07
C SER A 546 3.82 37.48 9.93
N ASP A 547 4.26 38.74 10.07
CA ASP A 547 4.20 39.74 9.00
C ASP A 547 5.41 39.65 8.05
N ALA A 548 6.36 38.73 8.29
CA ALA A 548 7.58 38.59 7.51
C ALA A 548 7.31 38.19 6.05
N THR A 549 8.20 38.62 5.14
CA THR A 549 8.14 38.29 3.73
C THR A 549 9.50 37.92 3.16
N PHE A 550 9.52 36.99 2.21
CA PHE A 550 10.70 36.63 1.43
C PHE A 550 10.41 36.77 -0.06
N LYS A 551 11.16 37.63 -0.75
CA LYS A 551 10.98 37.91 -2.19
C LYS A 551 9.53 38.29 -2.55
N GLY A 552 8.89 39.13 -1.73
CA GLY A 552 7.49 39.55 -1.94
C GLY A 552 6.43 38.51 -1.55
N GLN A 553 6.82 37.32 -1.10
CA GLN A 553 5.91 36.24 -0.69
C GLN A 553 5.79 36.18 0.83
N ASP A 554 4.68 35.65 1.35
CA ASP A 554 4.52 35.41 2.78
C ASP A 554 5.58 34.42 3.29
N ALA A 555 6.08 34.61 4.50
CA ALA A 555 7.15 33.77 5.03
C ALA A 555 6.72 32.31 5.27
N PHE A 556 5.49 32.08 5.74
CA PHE A 556 4.94 30.73 5.89
C PHE A 556 4.70 30.09 4.51
N GLY A 557 4.11 30.85 3.58
CA GLY A 557 3.87 30.40 2.20
C GLY A 557 5.16 30.05 1.45
N TYR A 558 6.19 30.88 1.59
CA TYR A 558 7.53 30.66 1.01
C TYR A 558 8.22 29.43 1.63
N GLY A 559 8.12 29.26 2.96
CA GLY A 559 8.65 28.09 3.66
C GLY A 559 8.00 26.78 3.23
N ASN A 560 6.68 26.81 3.02
CA ASN A 560 5.86 25.65 2.65
C ASN A 560 5.37 25.72 1.19
N VAL A 561 6.31 26.00 0.27
CA VAL A 561 5.98 26.23 -1.16
C VAL A 561 5.23 25.07 -1.80
N GLU A 562 5.55 23.82 -1.47
CA GLU A 562 4.91 22.66 -2.10
C GLU A 562 3.45 22.53 -1.65
N LEU A 563 3.16 22.91 -0.40
CA LEU A 563 1.79 23.00 0.13
C LEU A 563 0.98 24.12 -0.54
N ARG A 564 1.64 25.21 -0.93
CA ARG A 564 1.04 26.30 -1.71
C ARG A 564 0.80 25.92 -3.16
N GLU A 565 1.79 25.30 -3.81
CA GLU A 565 1.73 24.89 -5.21
C GLU A 565 0.64 23.85 -5.47
N LYS A 566 0.24 23.11 -4.44
CA LYS A 566 -0.83 22.11 -4.47
C LYS A 566 -2.22 22.67 -4.12
N ALA A 567 -2.32 23.94 -3.71
CA ALA A 567 -3.58 24.53 -3.25
C ALA A 567 -4.71 24.41 -4.27
N GLY A 568 -4.39 24.64 -5.55
CA GLY A 568 -5.34 24.51 -6.65
C GLY A 568 -5.87 23.08 -6.80
N ASP A 569 -5.02 22.07 -6.64
CA ASP A 569 -5.42 20.65 -6.72
C ASP A 569 -6.34 20.26 -5.57
N ILE A 570 -5.99 20.64 -4.34
CA ILE A 570 -6.79 20.36 -3.13
C ILE A 570 -8.20 20.97 -3.23
N LEU A 571 -8.32 22.15 -3.86
CA LEU A 571 -9.55 22.94 -3.87
C LEU A 571 -10.38 22.83 -5.14
N LYS A 572 -9.86 22.26 -6.24
CA LYS A 572 -10.55 22.26 -7.54
C LYS A 572 -11.94 21.62 -7.47
N GLU A 573 -12.11 20.55 -6.71
CA GLU A 573 -13.39 19.83 -6.60
C GLU A 573 -14.45 20.65 -5.84
N TYR A 574 -14.02 21.67 -5.08
CA TYR A 574 -14.85 22.55 -4.27
C TYR A 574 -14.95 23.97 -4.85
N SER A 575 -14.51 24.20 -6.09
CA SER A 575 -14.45 25.56 -6.66
C SER A 575 -15.84 26.21 -6.81
N LYS A 576 -16.86 25.42 -7.17
CA LYS A 576 -18.27 25.84 -7.18
C LYS A 576 -18.78 26.21 -5.78
N ASP A 577 -18.37 25.46 -4.76
CA ASP A 577 -18.74 25.72 -3.37
C ASP A 577 -18.07 27.01 -2.89
N LEU A 578 -16.77 27.19 -3.15
CA LEU A 578 -16.04 28.42 -2.83
C LEU A 578 -16.69 29.68 -3.43
N ALA A 579 -17.13 29.62 -4.70
CA ALA A 579 -17.85 30.71 -5.32
C ALA A 579 -19.19 31.01 -4.62
N SER A 580 -19.87 29.98 -4.12
CA SER A 580 -21.12 30.09 -3.37
C SER A 580 -20.90 30.68 -1.97
N GLU A 581 -19.92 30.17 -1.23
CA GLU A 581 -19.57 30.59 0.13
C GLU A 581 -19.05 32.04 0.19
N LEU A 582 -18.43 32.53 -0.88
CA LEU A 582 -18.04 33.94 -1.02
C LEU A 582 -19.26 34.88 -1.07
N LYS A 583 -20.37 34.44 -1.68
CA LYS A 583 -21.61 35.23 -1.83
C LYS A 583 -22.49 35.14 -0.58
N GLY A 584 -22.56 33.96 0.03
CA GLY A 584 -23.33 33.69 1.24
C GLY A 584 -22.75 32.47 1.95
N TYR A 585 -22.10 32.70 3.09
CA TYR A 585 -21.54 31.64 3.91
C TYR A 585 -22.66 30.72 4.42
N THR A 586 -22.43 29.41 4.35
CA THR A 586 -23.42 28.40 4.80
C THR A 586 -22.96 27.64 6.04
N GLY A 587 -21.69 27.78 6.43
CA GLY A 587 -21.11 27.06 7.55
C GLY A 587 -21.54 27.60 8.91
N VAL A 588 -21.70 26.66 9.85
CA VAL A 588 -21.96 26.92 11.26
C VAL A 588 -20.70 26.59 12.08
N PRO A 589 -20.31 27.42 13.07
CA PRO A 589 -19.27 27.11 14.04
C PRO A 589 -19.37 25.68 14.60
N GLY A 590 -18.26 24.95 14.59
CA GLY A 590 -18.18 23.56 15.07
C GLY A 590 -18.90 22.51 14.23
N ALA A 591 -19.42 22.84 13.03
CA ALA A 591 -20.08 21.86 12.17
C ALA A 591 -19.10 20.79 11.66
N PRO A 592 -19.49 19.49 11.66
CA PRO A 592 -18.59 18.39 11.31
C PRO A 592 -18.34 18.22 9.80
N HIS A 593 -19.18 18.79 8.94
CA HIS A 593 -19.06 18.74 7.47
C HIS A 593 -20.03 19.75 6.83
N GLY A 594 -19.92 19.96 5.51
CA GLY A 594 -20.91 20.73 4.76
C GLY A 594 -22.16 19.92 4.37
N ASN A 595 -23.04 20.54 3.58
CA ASN A 595 -24.33 19.94 3.22
C ASN A 595 -24.15 18.79 2.21
N GLN A 596 -24.94 17.73 2.36
CA GLN A 596 -24.97 16.61 1.41
C GLN A 596 -26.06 16.83 0.35
N GLN A 597 -25.69 16.75 -0.94
CA GLN A 597 -26.61 16.80 -2.07
C GLN A 597 -26.17 15.78 -3.12
N ASN A 598 -27.12 15.00 -3.65
CA ASN A 598 -26.85 13.97 -4.68
C ASN A 598 -25.74 12.96 -4.31
N GLY A 599 -25.57 12.66 -3.02
CA GLY A 599 -24.52 11.77 -2.54
C GLY A 599 -23.16 12.42 -2.31
N GLU A 600 -22.99 13.70 -2.68
CA GLU A 600 -21.75 14.47 -2.48
C GLU A 600 -21.88 15.48 -1.34
N TYR A 601 -20.79 15.74 -0.64
CA TYR A 601 -20.68 16.75 0.40
C TYR A 601 -20.06 18.04 -0.16
N SER A 602 -20.74 19.16 0.10
CA SER A 602 -20.27 20.51 -0.25
C SER A 602 -19.29 21.06 0.79
N LEU A 603 -18.45 22.00 0.37
CA LEU A 603 -17.65 22.81 1.30
C LEU A 603 -18.52 23.92 1.91
N SER A 604 -18.43 24.08 3.23
CA SER A 604 -19.16 25.12 3.98
C SER A 604 -18.20 25.92 4.86
N LEU A 605 -18.26 27.24 4.77
CA LEU A 605 -17.41 28.18 5.52
C LEU A 605 -18.24 28.96 6.53
N THR A 606 -17.70 29.18 7.72
CA THR A 606 -18.33 30.08 8.69
C THR A 606 -18.16 31.54 8.26
N LYS A 607 -18.96 32.45 8.80
CA LYS A 607 -18.78 33.91 8.58
C LYS A 607 -17.33 34.34 8.79
N ALA A 608 -16.72 33.92 9.89
CA ALA A 608 -15.33 34.22 10.21
C ALA A 608 -14.34 33.62 9.19
N GLY A 609 -14.59 32.38 8.74
CA GLY A 609 -13.79 31.73 7.70
C GLY A 609 -13.87 32.46 6.36
N THR A 610 -15.08 32.79 5.91
CA THR A 610 -15.32 33.57 4.70
C THR A 610 -14.67 34.97 4.81
N THR A 611 -14.82 35.64 5.94
CA THR A 611 -14.15 36.92 6.22
C THR A 611 -12.63 36.78 6.12
N ALA A 612 -12.04 35.77 6.76
CA ALA A 612 -10.59 35.58 6.75
C ALA A 612 -10.02 35.26 5.35
N LEU A 613 -10.80 34.55 4.52
CA LEU A 613 -10.39 34.14 3.17
C LEU A 613 -10.66 35.19 2.10
N PHE A 614 -11.74 35.97 2.24
CA PHE A 614 -12.29 36.77 1.15
C PHE A 614 -12.50 38.25 1.45
N GLU A 615 -12.45 38.70 2.71
CA GLU A 615 -12.43 40.13 2.97
C GLU A 615 -11.08 40.73 2.57
N GLY A 616 -11.07 42.04 2.34
CA GLY A 616 -9.95 42.70 1.69
C GLY A 616 -8.61 42.66 2.44
N LYS A 617 -8.55 42.12 3.66
CA LYS A 617 -7.29 41.88 4.37
C LYS A 617 -6.77 40.45 4.21
N SER A 618 -7.39 39.63 3.36
CA SER A 618 -6.98 38.26 3.14
C SER A 618 -5.65 38.17 2.38
N ASP A 619 -4.69 37.49 3.00
CA ASP A 619 -3.40 37.14 2.40
C ASP A 619 -3.47 35.85 1.57
N PHE A 620 -4.58 35.10 1.63
CA PHE A 620 -4.68 33.77 1.03
C PHE A 620 -4.51 33.76 -0.49
N PHE A 621 -5.37 34.47 -1.24
CA PHE A 621 -5.28 34.53 -2.70
C PHE A 621 -4.04 35.28 -3.18
N LYS A 622 -3.55 36.23 -2.37
CA LYS A 622 -2.28 36.90 -2.64
C LYS A 622 -1.14 35.90 -2.58
N ASP A 623 -1.03 35.10 -1.52
CA ASP A 623 0.08 34.17 -1.40
C ASP A 623 -0.01 33.05 -2.44
N ILE A 624 -1.18 32.43 -2.64
CA ILE A 624 -1.39 31.44 -3.71
C ILE A 624 -1.14 32.05 -5.10
N GLY A 625 -1.33 33.37 -5.27
CA GLY A 625 -0.98 34.12 -6.48
C GLY A 625 0.47 33.95 -6.94
N ALA A 626 1.38 33.56 -6.03
CA ALA A 626 2.76 33.21 -6.34
C ALA A 626 2.90 31.84 -7.06
N SER A 627 1.93 30.94 -6.89
CA SER A 627 1.82 29.68 -7.63
C SER A 627 0.91 29.85 -8.85
N LYS A 628 1.52 30.06 -10.02
CA LYS A 628 0.75 30.22 -11.27
C LYS A 628 0.03 28.94 -11.68
N SER A 629 0.57 27.76 -11.33
CA SER A 629 -0.06 26.46 -11.56
C SER A 629 -1.32 26.28 -10.72
N SER A 630 -1.27 26.52 -9.40
CA SER A 630 -2.44 26.43 -8.52
C SER A 630 -3.55 27.39 -8.95
N MET A 631 -3.18 28.63 -9.26
CA MET A 631 -4.14 29.64 -9.73
C MET A 631 -4.80 29.23 -11.04
N LYS A 632 -4.02 28.66 -11.96
CA LYS A 632 -4.53 28.13 -13.22
C LYS A 632 -5.51 26.97 -12.98
N THR A 633 -5.13 25.96 -12.20
CA THR A 633 -5.99 24.80 -11.89
C THR A 633 -7.33 25.24 -11.28
N LEU A 634 -7.28 26.15 -10.30
CA LEU A 634 -8.49 26.66 -9.66
C LEU A 634 -9.36 27.47 -10.64
N THR A 635 -8.74 28.29 -11.49
CA THR A 635 -9.44 29.08 -12.53
C THR A 635 -10.10 28.17 -13.56
N GLU A 636 -9.41 27.15 -14.07
CA GLU A 636 -9.95 26.20 -15.05
C GLU A 636 -11.13 25.41 -14.48
N SER A 637 -11.04 24.98 -13.21
CA SER A 637 -12.16 24.34 -12.52
C SER A 637 -13.37 25.28 -12.36
N LEU A 638 -13.14 26.55 -12.00
CA LEU A 638 -14.22 27.55 -11.92
C LEU A 638 -14.87 27.81 -13.27
N GLU A 639 -14.08 27.90 -14.35
CA GLU A 639 -14.60 28.05 -15.71
C GLU A 639 -15.47 26.87 -16.11
N ALA A 640 -15.01 25.64 -15.87
CA ALA A 640 -15.78 24.42 -16.15
C ALA A 640 -17.10 24.37 -15.37
N ASN A 641 -17.07 24.73 -14.08
CA ASN A 641 -18.27 24.77 -13.24
C ASN A 641 -19.25 25.88 -13.65
N LEU A 642 -18.76 27.05 -14.02
CA LEU A 642 -19.57 28.13 -14.59
C LEU A 642 -20.21 27.69 -15.91
N GLU A 643 -19.45 27.04 -16.79
CA GLU A 643 -19.97 26.51 -18.05
C GLU A 643 -21.09 25.49 -17.80
N SER A 644 -20.90 24.56 -16.87
CA SER A 644 -21.91 23.56 -16.52
C SER A 644 -23.18 24.22 -15.97
N ASP A 645 -23.06 25.09 -14.97
CA ASP A 645 -24.21 25.78 -14.36
C ASP A 645 -24.98 26.58 -15.42
N LEU A 646 -24.28 27.28 -16.32
CA LEU A 646 -24.91 28.06 -17.39
C LEU A 646 -25.56 27.19 -18.46
N LYS A 647 -24.96 26.06 -18.85
CA LYS A 647 -25.58 25.12 -19.78
C LYS A 647 -26.92 24.61 -19.24
N ASP A 648 -26.97 24.28 -17.95
CA ASP A 648 -28.20 23.83 -17.29
C ASP A 648 -29.26 24.94 -17.25
N ILE A 649 -28.86 26.18 -16.93
CA ILE A 649 -29.78 27.32 -16.87
C ILE A 649 -30.31 27.68 -18.28
N TYR A 650 -29.44 27.79 -19.29
CA TYR A 650 -29.85 28.06 -20.67
C TYR A 650 -30.64 26.90 -21.29
N GLY A 651 -30.36 25.66 -20.91
CA GLY A 651 -31.13 24.49 -21.33
C GLY A 651 -32.59 24.59 -20.87
N ARG A 652 -32.83 25.03 -19.62
CA ARG A 652 -34.19 25.33 -19.13
C ARG A 652 -34.85 26.46 -19.92
N ALA A 653 -34.09 27.47 -20.33
CA ALA A 653 -34.60 28.62 -21.10
C ALA A 653 -35.30 28.21 -22.40
N ALA A 654 -34.77 27.18 -23.08
CA ALA A 654 -35.33 26.65 -24.32
C ALA A 654 -36.72 25.99 -24.17
N THR A 655 -37.22 25.83 -22.94
CA THR A 655 -38.45 25.07 -22.63
C THR A 655 -39.53 25.89 -21.93
N VAL A 656 -39.24 27.15 -21.56
CA VAL A 656 -40.18 28.00 -20.80
C VAL A 656 -40.82 29.07 -21.68
N SER A 657 -41.95 29.61 -21.21
CA SER A 657 -42.62 30.73 -21.88
C SER A 657 -41.82 32.03 -21.75
N HIS A 658 -41.99 32.98 -22.68
CA HIS A 658 -41.30 34.27 -22.63
C HIS A 658 -41.60 35.07 -21.34
N ALA A 659 -42.73 34.82 -20.67
CA ALA A 659 -43.08 35.43 -19.39
C ALA A 659 -42.29 34.86 -18.20
N ASP A 660 -41.81 33.62 -18.29
CA ASP A 660 -40.95 32.96 -17.28
C ASP A 660 -39.46 33.27 -17.51
N SER A 661 -39.11 33.94 -18.63
CA SER A 661 -37.73 34.31 -18.98
C SER A 661 -37.08 35.27 -17.98
N ALA A 662 -37.87 36.02 -17.21
CA ALA A 662 -37.37 36.92 -16.17
C ALA A 662 -36.67 36.17 -15.02
N ASN A 663 -37.23 35.04 -14.58
CA ASN A 663 -36.63 34.21 -13.52
C ASN A 663 -35.34 33.56 -14.01
N ILE A 664 -35.30 33.11 -15.27
CA ILE A 664 -34.08 32.54 -15.88
C ILE A 664 -33.00 33.61 -16.04
N ARG A 665 -33.35 34.82 -16.47
CA ARG A 665 -32.42 35.96 -16.52
C ARG A 665 -31.86 36.27 -15.14
N GLN A 666 -32.68 36.19 -14.09
CA GLN A 666 -32.25 36.34 -12.70
C GLN A 666 -31.31 35.20 -12.28
N ASP A 667 -31.60 33.93 -12.59
CA ASP A 667 -30.72 32.79 -12.32
C ASP A 667 -29.35 32.94 -13.02
N ILE A 668 -29.36 33.37 -14.29
CA ILE A 668 -28.14 33.68 -15.07
C ILE A 668 -27.35 34.77 -14.36
N LYS A 669 -28.03 35.85 -13.93
CA LYS A 669 -27.41 36.96 -13.20
C LYS A 669 -26.73 36.47 -11.95
N GLU A 670 -27.49 35.78 -11.11
CA GLU A 670 -27.02 35.35 -9.80
C GLU A 670 -25.86 34.37 -9.90
N THR A 671 -25.87 33.51 -10.93
CA THR A 671 -24.78 32.58 -11.25
C THR A 671 -23.55 33.32 -11.76
N CYS A 672 -23.70 34.22 -12.74
CA CYS A 672 -22.60 35.04 -13.24
C CYS A 672 -21.95 35.87 -12.13
N ASP A 673 -22.75 36.56 -11.30
CA ASP A 673 -22.28 37.39 -10.18
C ASP A 673 -21.48 36.57 -9.16
N LYS A 674 -21.95 35.34 -8.87
CA LYS A 674 -21.31 34.38 -7.97
C LYS A 674 -19.89 34.05 -8.44
N TYR A 675 -19.74 33.58 -9.68
CA TYR A 675 -18.43 33.21 -10.22
C TYR A 675 -17.54 34.43 -10.49
N GLN A 676 -18.11 35.56 -10.93
CA GLN A 676 -17.36 36.81 -11.16
C GLN A 676 -16.66 37.29 -9.89
N SER A 677 -17.32 37.17 -8.73
CA SER A 677 -16.74 37.53 -7.43
C SER A 677 -15.50 36.68 -7.13
N MET A 678 -15.56 35.37 -7.40
CA MET A 678 -14.44 34.45 -7.16
C MET A 678 -13.29 34.67 -8.14
N PHE A 679 -13.59 34.83 -9.44
CA PHE A 679 -12.57 35.17 -10.44
C PHE A 679 -11.85 36.48 -10.09
N SER A 680 -12.57 37.47 -9.57
CA SER A 680 -12.00 38.75 -9.14
C SER A 680 -11.08 38.61 -7.93
N ALA A 681 -11.43 37.76 -6.97
CA ALA A 681 -10.58 37.47 -5.80
C ALA A 681 -9.28 36.76 -6.20
N ILE A 682 -9.37 35.74 -7.07
CA ILE A 682 -8.21 35.02 -7.62
C ILE A 682 -7.32 36.00 -8.41
N LYS A 683 -7.91 36.76 -9.33
CA LYS A 683 -7.17 37.72 -10.16
C LYS A 683 -6.48 38.80 -9.34
N GLY A 684 -7.20 39.37 -8.37
CA GLY A 684 -6.65 40.36 -7.44
C GLY A 684 -5.48 39.83 -6.64
N GLY A 685 -5.59 38.60 -6.14
CA GLY A 685 -4.51 37.92 -5.45
C GLY A 685 -3.28 37.71 -6.34
N GLY A 686 -3.49 37.26 -7.59
CA GLY A 686 -2.43 37.11 -8.58
C GLY A 686 -1.69 38.42 -8.88
N LEU A 687 -2.43 39.51 -9.11
CA LEU A 687 -1.85 40.83 -9.34
C LEU A 687 -1.08 41.35 -8.12
N ALA A 688 -1.67 41.24 -6.93
CA ALA A 688 -1.03 41.65 -5.69
C ALA A 688 0.28 40.87 -5.44
N SER A 689 0.29 39.58 -5.78
CA SER A 689 1.52 38.77 -5.76
C SER A 689 2.56 39.30 -6.74
N ASP A 690 2.19 39.55 -7.99
CA ASP A 690 3.12 39.98 -9.03
C ASP A 690 3.77 41.32 -8.68
N ALA A 691 2.97 42.30 -8.24
CA ALA A 691 3.46 43.60 -7.78
C ALA A 691 4.38 43.47 -6.55
N ALA A 692 4.05 42.61 -5.59
CA ALA A 692 4.89 42.37 -4.41
C ALA A 692 6.24 41.72 -4.80
N GLN A 693 6.24 40.78 -5.74
CA GLN A 693 7.46 40.11 -6.20
C GLN A 693 8.33 41.01 -7.09
N ALA A 694 7.73 41.96 -7.82
CA ALA A 694 8.43 43.00 -8.57
C ALA A 694 9.06 44.08 -7.67
N GLY A 695 8.75 44.08 -6.37
CA GLY A 695 9.21 45.10 -5.42
C GLY A 695 8.45 46.43 -5.52
N GLU A 696 7.28 46.42 -6.19
CA GLU A 696 6.43 47.60 -6.39
C GLU A 696 5.56 47.89 -5.18
N LEU A 697 5.21 46.88 -4.39
CA LEU A 697 4.39 46.99 -3.18
C LEU A 697 5.02 46.20 -2.03
N ASP A 698 4.93 46.74 -0.80
CA ASP A 698 5.20 45.95 0.40
C ASP A 698 4.05 44.96 0.71
N ARG A 699 4.19 44.16 1.77
CA ARG A 699 3.16 43.18 2.15
C ARG A 699 1.79 43.83 2.36
N LYS A 700 1.72 44.90 3.16
CA LYS A 700 0.47 45.55 3.56
C LYS A 700 -0.17 46.23 2.36
N GLU A 701 0.63 46.84 1.51
CA GLU A 701 0.21 47.48 0.27
C GLU A 701 -0.34 46.46 -0.73
N ALA A 702 0.33 45.32 -0.93
CA ALA A 702 -0.16 44.26 -1.80
C ALA A 702 -1.46 43.62 -1.29
N THR A 703 -1.57 43.37 0.02
CA THR A 703 -2.82 42.87 0.62
C THR A 703 -3.94 43.89 0.44
N THR A 704 -3.62 45.16 0.59
CA THR A 704 -4.53 46.28 0.34
C THR A 704 -4.93 46.39 -1.14
N ALA A 705 -4.04 46.09 -2.08
CA ALA A 705 -4.34 46.01 -3.52
C ALA A 705 -5.30 44.85 -3.84
N ASN A 706 -5.07 43.67 -3.24
CA ASN A 706 -6.00 42.54 -3.30
C ASN A 706 -7.37 42.94 -2.72
N ALA A 707 -7.39 43.68 -1.60
CA ALA A 707 -8.61 44.26 -1.03
C ALA A 707 -9.42 45.06 -2.03
N MET A 708 -8.74 45.95 -2.76
CA MET A 708 -9.36 46.81 -3.74
C MET A 708 -10.01 46.00 -4.87
N SER A 709 -9.45 44.88 -5.30
CA SER A 709 -10.08 44.06 -6.35
C SER A 709 -11.44 43.51 -5.92
N VAL A 710 -11.54 43.04 -4.68
CA VAL A 710 -12.77 42.48 -4.12
C VAL A 710 -13.79 43.58 -3.86
N LEU A 711 -13.36 44.80 -3.51
CA LEU A 711 -14.24 45.93 -3.18
C LEU A 711 -14.68 46.74 -4.41
N VAL A 712 -13.80 47.00 -5.37
CA VAL A 712 -14.07 47.82 -6.58
C VAL A 712 -15.12 47.17 -7.47
N GLN A 713 -15.22 45.84 -7.50
CA GLN A 713 -16.25 45.14 -8.26
C GLN A 713 -17.57 44.92 -7.49
N LYS A 714 -17.64 45.26 -6.19
CA LYS A 714 -18.86 45.14 -5.35
C LYS A 714 -19.83 46.33 -5.48
N VAL A 715 -19.65 47.22 -6.44
CA VAL A 715 -20.61 48.30 -6.75
C VAL A 715 -21.78 47.72 -7.56
N GLY A 716 -22.62 46.93 -6.88
CA GLY A 716 -23.87 46.40 -7.39
C GLY A 716 -24.06 44.90 -7.11
N HIS A 717 -25.06 44.58 -6.29
CA HIS A 717 -25.77 43.28 -6.26
C HIS A 717 -25.21 42.11 -5.40
N ILE A 718 -25.28 42.26 -4.07
CA ILE A 718 -25.54 41.10 -3.19
C ILE A 718 -26.90 41.32 -2.48
N PRO A 719 -27.93 40.48 -2.72
CA PRO A 719 -29.27 40.61 -2.11
C PRO A 719 -29.39 40.22 -0.63
N VAL A 720 -28.29 40.01 0.09
CA VAL A 720 -28.29 39.72 1.55
C VAL A 720 -27.45 40.75 2.32
N ILE A 721 -27.16 41.90 1.70
CA ILE A 721 -26.57 43.03 2.41
C ILE A 721 -27.64 43.94 3.05
N GLY A 722 -28.61 43.32 3.73
CA GLY A 722 -29.53 44.06 4.60
C GLY A 722 -28.80 44.60 5.83
N GLU A 723 -27.85 43.84 6.39
CA GLU A 723 -27.14 44.27 7.60
C GLU A 723 -25.78 44.92 7.34
N VAL A 724 -24.98 44.45 6.37
CA VAL A 724 -23.59 44.95 6.20
C VAL A 724 -23.54 46.37 5.57
N ILE A 725 -24.56 46.79 4.81
CA ILE A 725 -24.71 48.20 4.38
C ILE A 725 -25.48 49.03 5.44
N SER A 726 -26.32 48.42 6.28
CA SER A 726 -26.96 49.15 7.40
C SER A 726 -25.98 49.50 8.52
N THR A 727 -24.87 48.75 8.64
CA THR A 727 -23.69 49.15 9.44
C THR A 727 -22.64 49.90 8.61
N GLY A 728 -23.07 50.58 7.54
CA GLY A 728 -22.31 51.64 6.84
C GLY A 728 -21.94 52.86 7.71
N TYR A 729 -21.96 52.70 9.04
CA TYR A 729 -21.50 53.66 10.03
C TYR A 729 -20.44 53.12 11.01
N ALA A 730 -20.01 51.86 10.91
CA ALA A 730 -18.92 51.32 11.74
C ALA A 730 -17.62 50.97 10.98
N LEU A 731 -17.65 50.96 9.64
CA LEU A 731 -16.44 51.05 8.81
C LEU A 731 -16.31 52.47 8.23
N ARG A 732 -16.21 53.46 9.13
CA ARG A 732 -15.68 54.79 8.80
C ARG A 732 -14.17 54.81 9.10
N PRO A 733 -13.46 55.76 8.49
CA PRO A 733 -12.37 55.59 7.54
C PRO A 733 -11.05 55.12 8.19
N SER A 734 -10.54 53.94 7.86
CA SER A 734 -9.16 53.58 8.24
C SER A 734 -8.36 52.93 7.11
N VAL A 735 -8.86 52.98 5.88
CA VAL A 735 -8.09 52.63 4.67
C VAL A 735 -8.31 53.76 3.67
N GLU A 736 -7.66 54.91 3.90
CA GLU A 736 -7.27 55.75 2.77
C GLU A 736 -6.23 54.94 2.01
N PHE A 737 -6.63 54.39 0.87
CA PHE A 737 -5.71 53.71 -0.03
C PHE A 737 -4.69 54.73 -0.51
N ASN A 738 -3.41 54.50 -0.18
CA ASN A 738 -2.33 55.33 -0.70
C ASN A 738 -2.41 55.38 -2.24
N ASP A 739 -2.26 56.56 -2.83
CA ASP A 739 -2.32 56.77 -4.29
C ASP A 739 -1.37 55.83 -5.04
N HIS A 740 -0.24 55.45 -4.43
CA HIS A 740 0.68 54.45 -4.96
C HIS A 740 0.02 53.09 -5.24
N VAL A 741 -0.62 52.50 -4.22
CA VAL A 741 -1.32 51.20 -4.33
C VAL A 741 -2.48 51.28 -5.33
N LYS A 742 -3.17 52.42 -5.34
CA LYS A 742 -4.28 52.68 -6.26
C LYS A 742 -3.82 52.75 -7.71
N ASN A 743 -2.69 53.40 -7.99
CA ASN A 743 -2.13 53.51 -9.33
C ASN A 743 -1.63 52.14 -9.84
N VAL A 744 -0.86 51.40 -9.04
CA VAL A 744 -0.39 50.04 -9.40
C VAL A 744 -1.59 49.12 -9.68
N TYR A 745 -2.63 49.17 -8.85
CA TYR A 745 -3.86 48.41 -9.09
C TYR A 745 -4.58 48.85 -10.37
N GLN A 746 -4.69 50.15 -10.63
CA GLN A 746 -5.37 50.68 -11.82
C GLN A 746 -4.62 50.36 -13.12
N GLU A 747 -3.29 50.44 -13.13
CA GLU A 747 -2.44 50.07 -14.27
C GLU A 747 -2.60 48.58 -14.61
N HIS A 748 -2.48 47.70 -13.61
CA HIS A 748 -2.72 46.27 -13.80
C HIS A 748 -4.18 45.93 -14.15
N ASN A 749 -5.15 46.72 -13.70
CA ASN A 749 -6.56 46.56 -14.06
C ASN A 749 -6.87 47.06 -15.49
N ALA A 750 -6.12 48.04 -16.00
CA ALA A 750 -6.23 48.53 -17.37
C ALA A 750 -5.68 47.51 -18.39
N ASP A 751 -4.57 46.82 -18.06
CA ASP A 751 -4.05 45.69 -18.84
C ASP A 751 -5.03 44.50 -18.90
N ASN A 752 -5.96 44.46 -17.94
CA ASN A 752 -6.86 43.36 -17.66
C ASN A 752 -8.19 43.35 -18.43
N ALA A 753 -8.46 44.34 -19.27
CA ALA A 753 -9.62 44.34 -20.15
C ALA A 753 -9.59 43.21 -21.22
N ASN A 754 -8.54 42.37 -21.26
CA ASN A 754 -8.18 41.52 -22.39
C ASN A 754 -7.84 40.03 -22.12
N THR A 755 -8.13 39.43 -20.95
CA THR A 755 -7.80 37.99 -20.73
C THR A 755 -8.95 37.13 -20.19
N SER A 756 -8.85 35.82 -20.46
CA SER A 756 -9.87 34.78 -20.69
C SER A 756 -10.95 34.48 -19.63
N ALA A 757 -10.88 35.05 -18.42
CA ALA A 757 -11.86 34.85 -17.34
C ALA A 757 -13.01 35.86 -17.38
N ASP A 758 -13.48 36.18 -18.59
CA ASP A 758 -14.55 37.13 -18.80
C ASP A 758 -15.88 36.35 -18.73
N VAL A 759 -16.49 36.30 -17.54
CA VAL A 759 -17.78 35.60 -17.27
C VAL A 759 -18.81 35.91 -18.36
N SER A 760 -18.79 37.15 -18.84
CA SER A 760 -19.60 37.66 -19.95
C SER A 760 -19.33 36.93 -21.29
N THR A 761 -18.08 36.59 -21.57
CA THR A 761 -17.66 35.81 -22.74
C THR A 761 -18.00 34.34 -22.59
N ILE A 762 -17.79 33.75 -21.41
CA ILE A 762 -18.17 32.36 -21.11
C ILE A 762 -19.69 32.20 -21.23
N SER A 763 -20.47 33.10 -20.65
CA SER A 763 -21.93 33.12 -20.77
C SER A 763 -22.42 33.18 -22.21
N ARG A 764 -21.87 34.06 -23.05
CA ARG A 764 -22.20 34.12 -24.48
C ARG A 764 -21.86 32.83 -25.21
N ARG A 765 -20.68 32.27 -24.93
CA ARG A 765 -20.22 31.01 -25.50
C ARG A 765 -21.17 29.86 -25.13
N MET A 766 -21.62 29.80 -23.88
CA MET A 766 -22.55 28.77 -23.40
C MET A 766 -23.96 28.92 -23.97
N LEU A 767 -24.50 30.15 -24.05
CA LEU A 767 -25.78 30.39 -24.70
C LEU A 767 -25.72 29.98 -26.18
N SER A 768 -24.67 30.39 -26.91
CA SER A 768 -24.43 29.99 -28.29
C SER A 768 -24.35 28.46 -28.45
N HIS A 769 -23.63 27.78 -27.55
CA HIS A 769 -23.54 26.32 -27.50
C HIS A 769 -24.92 25.66 -27.30
N VAL A 770 -25.73 26.15 -26.37
CA VAL A 770 -27.08 25.59 -26.14
C VAL A 770 -28.00 25.85 -27.35
N ILE A 771 -27.92 27.05 -27.95
CA ILE A 771 -28.72 27.41 -29.13
C ILE A 771 -28.39 26.48 -30.31
N VAL A 772 -27.12 26.33 -30.67
CA VAL A 772 -26.74 25.55 -31.86
C VAL A 772 -27.05 24.07 -31.71
N ASN A 773 -27.07 23.54 -30.48
CA ASN A 773 -27.45 22.16 -30.18
C ASN A 773 -28.96 21.96 -29.94
N ASN A 774 -29.74 23.02 -29.80
CA ASN A 774 -31.21 22.98 -29.64
C ASN A 774 -31.89 24.15 -30.38
N VAL A 775 -31.61 24.28 -31.67
CA VAL A 775 -32.10 25.42 -32.47
C VAL A 775 -33.63 25.53 -32.43
N SER A 776 -34.33 24.38 -32.45
CA SER A 776 -35.79 24.32 -32.37
C SER A 776 -36.36 24.97 -31.11
N GLY A 777 -35.69 24.83 -29.97
CA GLY A 777 -36.14 25.43 -28.71
C GLY A 777 -36.00 26.96 -28.70
N TRP A 778 -35.06 27.49 -29.48
CA TRP A 778 -34.74 28.93 -29.55
C TRP A 778 -35.29 29.63 -30.80
N GLN A 779 -35.91 28.87 -31.72
CA GLN A 779 -36.28 29.34 -33.05
C GLN A 779 -37.16 30.60 -33.04
N ASN A 780 -38.11 30.69 -32.12
CA ASN A 780 -39.03 31.82 -32.03
C ASN A 780 -38.29 33.12 -31.68
N GLU A 781 -37.33 33.05 -30.76
CA GLU A 781 -36.58 34.20 -30.26
C GLU A 781 -35.50 34.62 -31.26
N LEU A 782 -34.84 33.63 -31.85
CA LEU A 782 -33.90 33.78 -32.96
C LEU A 782 -34.57 34.49 -34.15
N ASN A 783 -35.74 34.03 -34.58
CA ASN A 783 -36.49 34.63 -35.68
C ASN A 783 -37.01 36.03 -35.31
N ALA A 784 -37.56 36.20 -34.11
CA ALA A 784 -38.07 37.50 -33.65
C ALA A 784 -36.96 38.57 -33.65
N PHE A 785 -35.79 38.24 -33.13
CA PHE A 785 -34.65 39.16 -33.11
C PHE A 785 -34.07 39.39 -34.53
N ASN A 786 -33.85 38.32 -35.29
CA ASN A 786 -33.22 38.41 -36.63
C ASN A 786 -34.11 39.16 -37.64
N ASN A 787 -35.44 39.02 -37.55
CA ASN A 787 -36.40 39.75 -38.38
C ASN A 787 -36.54 41.23 -37.99
N GLY A 788 -36.15 41.60 -36.76
CA GLY A 788 -36.08 42.99 -36.29
C GLY A 788 -34.85 43.76 -36.77
N ILE A 789 -33.95 43.13 -37.54
CA ILE A 789 -32.79 43.78 -38.15
C ILE A 789 -33.19 44.34 -39.52
N ASP A 790 -33.13 45.67 -39.66
CA ASP A 790 -33.53 46.40 -40.87
C ASP A 790 -32.64 46.11 -42.08
N ASP A 791 -31.32 45.97 -41.85
CA ASP A 791 -30.35 45.64 -42.88
C ASP A 791 -30.23 44.12 -43.07
N GLU A 792 -30.71 43.61 -44.21
CA GLU A 792 -30.68 42.18 -44.51
C GLU A 792 -29.26 41.61 -44.59
N ASP A 793 -28.27 42.41 -45.00
CA ASP A 793 -26.87 41.97 -45.09
C ASP A 793 -26.24 41.74 -43.70
N SER A 794 -26.78 42.41 -42.68
CA SER A 794 -26.38 42.28 -41.28
C SER A 794 -27.08 41.13 -40.54
N ARG A 795 -28.06 40.44 -41.13
CA ARG A 795 -28.75 39.31 -40.48
C ARG A 795 -27.83 38.10 -40.31
N PHE A 796 -27.96 37.42 -39.17
CA PHE A 796 -27.13 36.25 -38.84
C PHE A 796 -27.81 34.92 -39.20
N MET A 797 -29.09 34.93 -39.61
CA MET A 797 -29.79 33.81 -40.25
C MET A 797 -30.52 34.28 -41.52
N ASP A 798 -30.65 33.37 -42.49
CA ASP A 798 -31.48 33.60 -43.68
C ASP A 798 -32.98 33.44 -43.38
N ARG A 799 -33.83 33.72 -44.38
CA ARG A 799 -35.29 33.62 -44.26
C ARG A 799 -35.80 32.18 -44.05
N ASN A 800 -34.95 31.19 -44.28
CA ASN A 800 -35.25 29.77 -44.08
C ASN A 800 -34.75 29.26 -42.72
N GLY A 801 -34.13 30.14 -41.89
CA GLY A 801 -33.59 29.79 -40.58
C GLY A 801 -32.18 29.18 -40.62
N ASN A 802 -31.47 29.24 -41.75
CA ASN A 802 -30.09 28.76 -41.84
C ASN A 802 -29.11 29.81 -41.31
N TRP A 803 -28.10 29.36 -40.56
CA TRP A 803 -27.03 30.22 -40.05
C TRP A 803 -26.19 30.84 -41.19
N LEU A 804 -26.01 32.16 -41.15
CA LEU A 804 -25.14 32.93 -42.05
C LEU A 804 -23.77 33.23 -41.42
N ILE A 805 -23.53 32.68 -40.23
CA ILE A 805 -22.29 32.69 -39.46
C ILE A 805 -21.91 31.24 -39.12
N LYS A 806 -20.63 30.98 -38.87
CA LYS A 806 -20.16 29.66 -38.45
C LYS A 806 -20.15 29.58 -36.93
N ILE A 807 -20.80 28.55 -36.38
CA ILE A 807 -20.82 28.28 -34.93
C ILE A 807 -20.30 26.86 -34.72
N ASP A 808 -19.30 26.72 -33.84
CA ASP A 808 -18.81 25.42 -33.40
C ASP A 808 -19.81 24.81 -32.41
N PRO A 809 -20.43 23.66 -32.71
CA PRO A 809 -21.40 23.05 -31.83
C PRO A 809 -20.80 22.53 -30.51
N ASN A 810 -19.52 22.19 -30.48
CA ASN A 810 -18.88 21.67 -29.26
C ASN A 810 -18.51 22.79 -28.29
N THR A 811 -18.05 23.92 -28.82
CA THR A 811 -17.54 25.01 -27.98
C THR A 811 -18.45 26.23 -27.92
N GLY A 812 -19.42 26.37 -28.82
CA GLY A 812 -20.24 27.58 -28.96
C GLY A 812 -19.48 28.79 -29.51
N LYS A 813 -18.22 28.63 -29.93
CA LYS A 813 -17.43 29.70 -30.58
C LYS A 813 -18.04 30.03 -31.95
N PHE A 814 -18.14 31.32 -32.26
CA PHE A 814 -18.75 31.78 -33.51
C PHE A 814 -17.85 32.77 -34.26
N GLU A 815 -17.80 32.62 -35.58
CA GLU A 815 -17.00 33.43 -36.50
C GLU A 815 -17.78 33.70 -37.81
N GLY A 816 -17.44 34.78 -38.51
CA GLY A 816 -18.14 35.15 -39.74
C GLY A 816 -17.97 36.63 -40.08
N ASP A 817 -18.82 37.11 -40.99
CA ASP A 817 -18.86 38.53 -41.35
C ASP A 817 -19.05 39.42 -40.12
N ARG A 818 -18.31 40.54 -40.08
CA ARG A 818 -18.23 41.41 -38.91
C ARG A 818 -19.60 41.94 -38.48
N LEU A 819 -20.46 42.34 -39.42
CA LEU A 819 -21.78 42.90 -39.10
C LEU A 819 -22.71 41.81 -38.57
N ARG A 820 -22.70 40.62 -39.18
CA ARG A 820 -23.51 39.48 -38.74
C ARG A 820 -23.10 38.97 -37.37
N VAL A 821 -21.79 38.84 -37.12
CA VAL A 821 -21.25 38.48 -35.81
C VAL A 821 -21.63 39.52 -34.75
N GLN A 822 -21.62 40.81 -35.09
CA GLN A 822 -22.10 41.86 -34.18
C GLN A 822 -23.59 41.72 -33.85
N GLN A 823 -24.45 41.43 -34.83
CA GLN A 823 -25.88 41.26 -34.57
C GLN A 823 -26.18 39.98 -33.78
N TYR A 824 -25.51 38.86 -34.08
CA TYR A 824 -25.63 37.64 -33.28
C TYR A 824 -25.15 37.88 -31.85
N ASN A 825 -24.05 38.61 -31.69
CA ASN A 825 -23.57 38.99 -30.37
C ASN A 825 -24.60 39.87 -29.63
N ARG A 826 -25.27 40.83 -30.28
CA ARG A 826 -26.35 41.62 -29.68
C ARG A 826 -27.53 40.74 -29.25
N PHE A 827 -27.88 39.72 -30.02
CA PHE A 827 -28.88 38.73 -29.62
C PHE A 827 -28.46 38.00 -28.34
N LEU A 828 -27.23 37.49 -28.27
CA LEU A 828 -26.71 36.83 -27.06
C LEU A 828 -26.68 37.78 -25.85
N LEU A 829 -26.33 39.05 -26.07
CA LEU A 829 -26.37 40.10 -25.04
C LEU A 829 -27.79 40.41 -24.57
N SER A 830 -28.81 40.23 -25.42
CA SER A 830 -30.21 40.43 -25.04
C SER A 830 -30.72 39.41 -24.04
N TRP A 831 -29.99 38.31 -23.80
CA TRP A 831 -30.26 37.28 -22.80
C TRP A 831 -29.39 37.41 -21.55
N ARG A 832 -28.64 38.51 -21.46
CA ARG A 832 -28.02 38.89 -20.21
C ARG A 832 -29.07 39.42 -19.21
N PRO A 833 -28.69 39.45 -17.94
CA PRO A 833 -29.35 40.27 -16.93
C PRO A 833 -29.37 41.75 -17.30
#